data_AF-U1R484-F1
#
_entry.id   AF-U1R484-F1
#
_cell.length_a   1.000
_cell.length_b   1.000
_cell.length_c   1.000
_cell.angle_alpha   90.00
_cell.angle_beta   90.00
_cell.angle_gamma   90.00
#
_symmetry.space_group_name_H-M   'P 1'
#
loop_
_entity.id
_entity.type
_entity.pdbx_description
1 polymer ?
#
loop_
_entity_poly.entity_id
_entity_poly.type
_entity_poly.pdbx_seq_one_letter_code
_entity_poly.pdbx_strand_id
1 'polypeptide(L)'
;MIPTSRSVGAILVTRGDAPLTQSVLRAIDAQSMAPDSLTIIDVAGRHVTPFPADRVPAGAELVRVGRARTLGDAIRRAQAQGAPFASAQWWWILHDDCAPEPECLSELVQAAAVGKTVGAVGVKQLSWDGQRLLELGIFATSSARRLERIGEEEIDQGQYDGTTDVLGVGTVGMLLRAEAYRDVDGFDPALGPFGDGLDMGRRLHLAGYRVIVAPRARVRHARASLTPALEAGAAPDTTASADPAEADALREAEQAKSFRRRRFAQLYNWCKATPALVLPFLAAWLLVWTPARALGRIVTGRSSLAVPEIAALLSLMGATPRLLAGRARAAKSRTVPRSALRSLEVTPASLRKEPAHVDEDEHGERIDPLIVASMRRYRLRSASAAVGLLVLTSLLAALQWWGSSSGLVGGAWVSAPASWTELWNAAWSGWIPGGDGYAGGADPLTILLALLSAPAAPLGITPGAVATFLLVASSPLAAMVAWVPTRSLTSSLRVRFLLSLAWALAPALLVSAMHGVLAGVLAHVALPVLAAYCAPEARPLLVDGASGVTSAPVCPRGVNAGCAALAVLVLGCCAPIAVAASLIALVWRSRRRALVALPAALVCAPTYVSILARPSAWPALASTTGGVHAYTRASSWMALLGMPAAPRSVLEGTVLGALGAGSVLLAVLALARHRSRSLGALACG
;
A
#
# COMPACT_ATOMS: atom_id res chain seq x y z
N MET A 1 -6.77 15.29 -58.09
CA MET A 1 -5.88 14.53 -57.18
C MET A 1 -6.30 14.83 -55.75
N ILE A 2 -6.94 13.86 -55.09
CA ILE A 2 -7.38 13.97 -53.69
C ILE A 2 -6.14 13.79 -52.80
N PRO A 3 -5.94 14.56 -51.71
CA PRO A 3 -4.73 14.45 -50.91
C PRO A 3 -4.66 13.08 -50.23
N THR A 4 -3.81 12.20 -50.77
CA THR A 4 -3.06 11.11 -50.12
C THR A 4 -3.82 10.25 -49.10
N SER A 5 -4.30 9.07 -49.53
CA SER A 5 -4.62 7.99 -48.61
C SER A 5 -3.38 7.69 -47.75
N ARG A 6 -3.53 7.78 -46.44
CA ARG A 6 -2.47 7.42 -45.49
C ARG A 6 -2.59 5.92 -45.25
N SER A 7 -1.55 5.15 -45.60
CA SER A 7 -1.59 3.71 -45.39
C SER A 7 -1.59 3.37 -43.89
N VAL A 8 -2.53 2.54 -43.48
CA VAL A 8 -2.73 2.05 -42.10
C VAL A 8 -2.57 0.54 -42.06
N GLY A 9 -1.61 0.07 -41.27
CA GLY A 9 -1.47 -1.34 -40.91
C GLY A 9 -2.08 -1.59 -39.54
N ALA A 10 -3.15 -2.39 -39.47
CA ALA A 10 -3.73 -2.83 -38.21
C ALA A 10 -2.91 -3.97 -37.60
N ILE A 11 -2.63 -3.87 -36.31
CA ILE A 11 -1.85 -4.84 -35.53
C ILE A 11 -2.72 -5.33 -34.37
N LEU A 12 -3.16 -6.57 -34.42
CA LEU A 12 -3.89 -7.21 -33.32
C LEU A 12 -2.95 -8.15 -32.57
N VAL A 13 -2.64 -7.86 -31.31
CA VAL A 13 -1.81 -8.75 -30.48
C VAL A 13 -2.70 -9.61 -29.59
N THR A 14 -2.60 -10.93 -29.74
CA THR A 14 -3.41 -11.91 -29.02
C THR A 14 -2.58 -12.89 -28.20
N ARG A 15 -3.08 -13.24 -27.00
CA ARG A 15 -2.49 -14.26 -26.13
C ARG A 15 -3.10 -15.65 -26.40
N GLY A 16 -3.03 -16.12 -27.64
CA GLY A 16 -3.65 -17.38 -28.07
C GLY A 16 -5.13 -17.22 -28.43
N ASP A 17 -5.93 -18.27 -28.17
CA ASP A 17 -7.39 -18.26 -28.36
C ASP A 17 -8.11 -17.58 -27.19
N ALA A 18 -7.89 -16.28 -27.03
CA ALA A 18 -8.56 -15.49 -25.99
C ALA A 18 -10.06 -15.28 -26.32
N PRO A 19 -10.98 -15.30 -25.33
CA PRO A 19 -12.43 -15.31 -25.59
C PRO A 19 -12.95 -14.10 -26.36
N LEU A 20 -12.37 -12.91 -26.11
CA LEU A 20 -12.83 -11.66 -26.72
C LEU A 20 -12.26 -11.42 -28.12
N THR A 21 -11.24 -12.17 -28.54
CA THR A 21 -10.53 -11.94 -29.81
C THR A 21 -11.48 -11.99 -31.00
N GLN A 22 -12.47 -12.89 -31.02
CA GLN A 22 -13.46 -12.91 -32.10
C GLN A 22 -14.33 -11.65 -32.14
N SER A 23 -14.72 -11.13 -30.98
CA SER A 23 -15.48 -9.88 -30.91
C SER A 23 -14.67 -8.70 -31.42
N VAL A 24 -13.36 -8.68 -31.11
CA VAL A 24 -12.41 -7.70 -31.64
C VAL A 24 -12.30 -7.80 -33.16
N LEU A 25 -12.13 -9.00 -33.72
CA LEU A 25 -12.04 -9.21 -35.17
C LEU A 25 -13.30 -8.75 -35.91
N ARG A 26 -14.49 -9.07 -35.38
CA ARG A 26 -15.76 -8.56 -35.95
C ARG A 26 -15.86 -7.04 -35.88
N ALA A 27 -15.35 -6.44 -34.83
CA ALA A 27 -15.33 -4.98 -34.67
C ALA A 27 -14.34 -4.30 -35.65
N ILE A 28 -13.23 -4.96 -36.01
CA ILE A 28 -12.31 -4.51 -37.05
C ILE A 28 -12.96 -4.61 -38.43
N ASP A 29 -13.68 -5.69 -38.71
CA ASP A 29 -14.38 -5.90 -39.98
C ASP A 29 -15.54 -4.91 -40.19
N ALA A 30 -16.20 -4.52 -39.10
CA ALA A 30 -17.29 -3.53 -39.11
C ALA A 30 -16.82 -2.07 -39.24
N GLN A 31 -15.53 -1.80 -39.45
CA GLN A 31 -15.06 -0.42 -39.60
C GLN A 31 -15.56 0.22 -40.90
N SER A 32 -16.05 1.45 -40.80
CA SER A 32 -16.42 2.32 -41.93
C SER A 32 -15.27 2.61 -42.89
N MET A 33 -14.04 2.58 -42.38
CA MET A 33 -12.79 2.63 -43.14
C MET A 33 -12.02 1.34 -42.84
N ALA A 34 -11.75 0.53 -43.86
CA ALA A 34 -10.91 -0.66 -43.70
C ALA A 34 -9.42 -0.26 -43.57
N PRO A 35 -8.64 -0.94 -42.70
CA PRO A 35 -7.19 -0.82 -42.74
C PRO A 35 -6.62 -1.46 -44.01
N ASP A 36 -5.48 -0.96 -44.51
CA ASP A 36 -4.83 -1.50 -45.72
C ASP A 36 -4.28 -2.92 -45.51
N SER A 37 -3.99 -3.28 -44.26
CA SER A 37 -3.57 -4.63 -43.88
C SER A 37 -3.95 -4.92 -42.44
N LEU A 38 -4.22 -6.19 -42.13
CA LEU A 38 -4.43 -6.66 -40.77
C LEU A 38 -3.40 -7.76 -40.44
N THR A 39 -2.58 -7.53 -39.42
CA THR A 39 -1.64 -8.52 -38.89
C THR A 39 -2.07 -8.96 -37.50
N ILE A 40 -2.34 -10.25 -37.33
CA ILE A 40 -2.63 -10.89 -36.05
C ILE A 40 -1.31 -11.45 -35.52
N ILE A 41 -0.81 -10.87 -34.43
CA ILE A 41 0.41 -11.33 -33.76
C ILE A 41 0.03 -12.23 -32.58
N ASP A 42 0.29 -13.53 -32.74
CA ASP A 42 0.04 -14.50 -31.67
C ASP A 42 1.28 -14.67 -30.78
N VAL A 43 1.11 -14.35 -29.49
CA VAL A 43 2.16 -14.45 -28.47
C VAL A 43 1.99 -15.67 -27.56
N ALA A 44 1.10 -16.61 -27.89
CA ALA A 44 0.83 -17.81 -27.11
C ALA A 44 2.13 -18.50 -26.64
N GLY A 45 2.12 -18.88 -25.37
CA GLY A 45 3.18 -19.65 -24.74
C GLY A 45 3.01 -21.15 -24.95
N ARG A 46 3.89 -21.97 -24.34
CA ARG A 46 3.85 -23.44 -24.47
C ARG A 46 2.59 -24.10 -23.91
N HIS A 47 1.90 -23.44 -22.97
CA HIS A 47 0.74 -23.99 -22.25
C HIS A 47 -0.56 -23.25 -22.57
N VAL A 48 -0.54 -22.43 -23.63
CA VAL A 48 -1.72 -21.67 -24.05
C VAL A 48 -2.03 -22.10 -25.48
N THR A 49 -3.29 -22.44 -25.74
CA THR A 49 -3.74 -22.79 -27.08
C THR A 49 -3.47 -21.62 -28.02
N PRO A 50 -2.68 -21.81 -29.08
CA PRO A 50 -2.40 -20.75 -30.04
C PRO A 50 -3.67 -20.26 -30.71
N PHE A 51 -3.63 -19.06 -31.29
CA PHE A 51 -4.78 -18.56 -32.04
C PHE A 51 -5.08 -19.51 -33.23
N PRO A 52 -6.33 -19.97 -33.40
CA PRO A 52 -6.72 -20.90 -34.45
C PRO A 52 -6.57 -20.29 -35.85
N ALA A 53 -5.84 -20.98 -36.73
CA ALA A 53 -5.52 -20.48 -38.08
C ALA A 53 -6.77 -20.41 -38.98
N ASP A 54 -7.76 -21.26 -38.74
CA ASP A 54 -9.07 -21.30 -39.40
C ASP A 54 -9.96 -20.08 -39.05
N ARG A 55 -9.65 -19.35 -37.96
CA ARG A 55 -10.38 -18.14 -37.56
C ARG A 55 -9.72 -16.84 -38.02
N VAL A 56 -8.68 -16.92 -38.86
CA VAL A 56 -8.03 -15.75 -39.44
C VAL A 56 -8.94 -15.18 -40.54
N PRO A 57 -9.34 -13.89 -40.49
CA PRO A 57 -10.15 -13.28 -41.54
C PRO A 57 -9.46 -13.28 -42.90
N ALA A 58 -10.25 -13.26 -43.98
CA ALA A 58 -9.72 -13.14 -45.33
C ALA A 58 -8.90 -11.84 -45.49
N GLY A 59 -7.69 -11.94 -46.03
CA GLY A 59 -6.78 -10.79 -46.19
C GLY A 59 -5.97 -10.42 -44.94
N ALA A 60 -6.20 -11.07 -43.79
CA ALA A 60 -5.37 -10.90 -42.61
C ALA A 60 -4.19 -11.90 -42.60
N GLU A 61 -3.06 -11.48 -42.03
CA GLU A 61 -1.88 -12.32 -41.86
C GLU A 61 -1.68 -12.71 -40.39
N LEU A 62 -1.51 -14.01 -40.12
CA LEU A 62 -1.19 -14.53 -38.79
C LEU A 62 0.32 -14.71 -38.62
N VAL A 63 0.90 -13.97 -37.68
CA VAL A 63 2.34 -14.01 -37.36
C VAL A 63 2.55 -14.56 -35.96
N ARG A 64 3.14 -15.75 -35.88
CA ARG A 64 3.40 -16.42 -34.59
C ARG A 64 4.80 -16.07 -34.09
N VAL A 65 4.86 -15.25 -33.04
CA VAL A 65 6.14 -14.76 -32.49
C VAL A 65 6.57 -15.45 -31.20
N GLY A 66 5.64 -16.13 -30.51
CA GLY A 66 5.87 -17.01 -29.36
C GLY A 66 6.59 -16.38 -28.16
N ARG A 67 5.96 -16.38 -26.98
CA ARG A 67 6.60 -15.94 -25.71
C ARG A 67 7.11 -14.49 -25.72
N ALA A 68 6.50 -13.60 -26.50
CA ALA A 68 6.81 -12.18 -26.40
C ALA A 68 6.43 -11.69 -25.00
N ARG A 69 7.34 -10.97 -24.33
CA ARG A 69 7.12 -10.55 -22.93
C ARG A 69 6.30 -9.26 -22.81
N THR A 70 6.31 -8.46 -23.87
CA THR A 70 5.72 -7.12 -23.91
C THR A 70 5.13 -6.88 -25.30
N LEU A 71 4.21 -5.92 -25.39
CA LEU A 71 3.63 -5.48 -26.67
C LEU A 71 4.71 -5.09 -27.69
N GLY A 72 5.70 -4.32 -27.24
CA GLY A 72 6.83 -3.91 -28.09
C GLY A 72 7.70 -5.06 -28.58
N ASP A 73 7.89 -6.11 -27.76
CA ASP A 73 8.61 -7.32 -28.16
C ASP A 73 7.82 -8.07 -29.24
N ALA A 74 6.50 -8.16 -29.10
CA ALA A 74 5.63 -8.79 -30.10
C ALA A 74 5.69 -8.06 -31.45
N ILE A 75 5.54 -6.73 -31.44
CA ILE A 75 5.59 -5.89 -32.65
C ILE A 75 6.96 -5.98 -33.33
N ARG A 76 8.07 -5.86 -32.58
CA ARG A 76 9.42 -5.96 -33.16
C ARG A 76 9.68 -7.31 -33.83
N ARG A 77 9.25 -8.41 -33.20
CA ARG A 77 9.43 -9.75 -33.77
C ARG A 77 8.60 -9.95 -35.03
N ALA A 78 7.35 -9.49 -35.04
CA ALA A 78 6.51 -9.56 -36.23
C ALA A 78 7.07 -8.71 -37.37
N GLN A 79 7.55 -7.50 -37.06
CA GLN A 79 8.25 -6.65 -38.02
C GLN A 79 9.49 -7.35 -38.60
N ALA A 80 10.29 -8.01 -37.76
CA ALA A 80 11.47 -8.75 -38.20
C ALA A 80 11.14 -9.97 -39.09
N GLN A 81 9.91 -10.50 -39.01
CA GLN A 81 9.40 -11.55 -39.88
C GLN A 81 8.78 -11.01 -41.19
N GLY A 82 8.82 -9.70 -41.43
CA GLY A 82 8.32 -9.08 -42.66
C GLY A 82 6.82 -8.81 -42.68
N ALA A 83 6.19 -8.71 -41.51
CA ALA A 83 4.75 -8.48 -41.41
C ALA A 83 4.27 -7.24 -42.20
N PRO A 84 3.10 -7.30 -42.88
CA PRO A 84 2.63 -6.28 -43.82
C PRO A 84 2.54 -4.87 -43.25
N PHE A 85 2.13 -4.75 -41.98
CA PHE A 85 2.00 -3.46 -41.30
C PHE A 85 3.31 -2.66 -41.30
N ALA A 86 4.47 -3.31 -41.41
CA ALA A 86 5.78 -2.66 -41.38
C ALA A 86 5.99 -1.67 -42.54
N SER A 87 5.25 -1.86 -43.64
CA SER A 87 5.26 -0.98 -44.82
C SER A 87 4.30 0.21 -44.71
N ALA A 88 3.35 0.17 -43.76
CA ALA A 88 2.36 1.21 -43.57
C ALA A 88 2.95 2.46 -42.89
N GLN A 89 2.39 3.63 -43.22
CA GLN A 89 2.80 4.89 -42.59
C GLN A 89 2.31 5.00 -41.15
N TRP A 90 1.14 4.43 -40.87
CA TRP A 90 0.51 4.41 -39.55
C TRP A 90 0.23 2.99 -39.11
N TRP A 91 0.44 2.72 -37.82
CA TRP A 91 0.19 1.44 -37.18
C TRP A 91 -0.97 1.59 -36.20
N TRP A 92 -2.04 0.86 -36.43
CA TRP A 92 -3.20 0.84 -35.54
C TRP A 92 -3.09 -0.35 -34.59
N ILE A 93 -2.76 -0.09 -33.33
CA ILE A 93 -2.43 -1.12 -32.34
C ILE A 93 -3.69 -1.51 -31.55
N LEU A 94 -4.04 -2.79 -31.62
CA LEU A 94 -5.20 -3.40 -30.98
C LEU A 94 -4.77 -4.56 -30.08
N HIS A 95 -5.47 -4.72 -28.97
CA HIS A 95 -5.32 -5.82 -28.01
C HIS A 95 -6.43 -6.85 -28.22
N ASP A 96 -6.25 -8.07 -27.69
CA ASP A 96 -7.25 -9.14 -27.68
C ASP A 96 -8.55 -8.83 -26.92
N ASP A 97 -8.55 -7.75 -26.12
CA ASP A 97 -9.64 -7.35 -25.25
C ASP A 97 -10.21 -5.95 -25.57
N CYS A 98 -10.03 -5.45 -26.80
CA CYS A 98 -10.54 -4.15 -27.23
C CYS A 98 -11.34 -4.19 -28.54
N ALA A 99 -12.62 -3.86 -28.50
CA ALA A 99 -13.51 -3.82 -29.65
C ALA A 99 -13.77 -2.36 -30.10
N PRO A 100 -13.18 -1.91 -31.22
CA PRO A 100 -13.44 -0.56 -31.76
C PRO A 100 -14.88 -0.38 -32.26
N GLU A 101 -15.42 0.84 -32.15
CA GLU A 101 -16.70 1.21 -32.79
C GLU A 101 -16.53 1.46 -34.29
N PRO A 102 -17.59 1.37 -35.13
CA PRO A 102 -17.47 1.39 -36.60
C PRO A 102 -16.72 2.60 -37.20
N GLU A 103 -16.81 3.76 -36.58
CA GLU A 103 -16.14 4.99 -37.03
C GLU A 103 -14.76 5.22 -36.37
N CYS A 104 -14.29 4.29 -35.54
CA CYS A 104 -13.07 4.48 -34.75
C CYS A 104 -11.84 4.77 -35.63
N LEU A 105 -11.59 3.96 -36.66
CA LEU A 105 -10.40 4.14 -37.49
C LEU A 105 -10.46 5.42 -38.34
N SER A 106 -11.62 5.74 -38.91
CA SER A 106 -11.78 6.95 -39.72
C SER A 106 -11.58 8.22 -38.88
N GLU A 107 -12.11 8.27 -37.65
CA GLU A 107 -11.90 9.38 -36.72
C GLU A 107 -10.43 9.49 -36.25
N LEU A 108 -9.73 8.37 -36.03
CA LEU A 108 -8.28 8.38 -35.71
C LEU A 108 -7.45 8.95 -36.85
N VAL A 109 -7.71 8.53 -38.09
CA VAL A 109 -7.01 9.02 -39.29
C VAL A 109 -7.30 10.50 -39.52
N GLN A 110 -8.54 10.94 -39.31
CA GLN A 110 -8.93 12.34 -39.39
C GLN A 110 -8.22 13.18 -38.32
N ALA A 111 -8.18 12.73 -37.08
CA ALA A 111 -7.45 13.43 -36.01
C ALA A 111 -5.93 13.50 -36.28
N ALA A 112 -5.35 12.41 -36.80
CA ALA A 112 -3.95 12.41 -37.23
C ALA A 112 -3.70 13.39 -38.38
N ALA A 113 -4.72 13.75 -39.17
CA ALA A 113 -4.60 14.68 -40.30
C ALA A 113 -4.40 16.14 -39.88
N VAL A 114 -4.79 16.49 -38.65
CA VAL A 114 -4.75 17.85 -38.12
C VAL A 114 -3.33 18.44 -38.03
N GLY A 115 -2.28 17.61 -37.96
CA GLY A 115 -0.91 18.11 -37.88
C GLY A 115 0.15 17.15 -38.39
N LYS A 116 1.16 17.69 -39.09
CA LYS A 116 2.33 16.92 -39.58
C LYS A 116 3.23 16.39 -38.47
N THR A 117 3.14 16.94 -37.26
CA THR A 117 3.95 16.55 -36.10
C THR A 117 3.25 15.53 -35.19
N VAL A 118 2.03 15.09 -35.52
CA VAL A 118 1.35 14.06 -34.73
C VAL A 118 2.11 12.74 -34.86
N GLY A 119 2.61 12.24 -33.74
CA GLY A 119 3.32 10.97 -33.64
C GLY A 119 2.41 9.83 -33.18
N ALA A 120 1.43 10.12 -32.31
CA ALA A 120 0.47 9.15 -31.82
C ALA A 120 -0.90 9.78 -31.55
N VAL A 121 -1.96 9.02 -31.81
CA VAL A 121 -3.35 9.35 -31.51
C VAL A 121 -3.95 8.25 -30.63
N GLY A 122 -4.52 8.63 -29.50
CA GLY A 122 -5.26 7.73 -28.62
C GLY A 122 -6.77 7.79 -28.84
N VAL A 123 -7.43 6.68 -28.53
CA VAL A 123 -8.89 6.54 -28.56
C VAL A 123 -9.52 6.96 -27.23
N LYS A 124 -10.83 7.24 -27.26
CA LYS A 124 -11.70 7.23 -26.09
C LYS A 124 -12.01 5.77 -25.74
N GLN A 125 -11.57 5.32 -24.57
CA GLN A 125 -11.86 3.97 -24.08
C GLN A 125 -13.13 3.97 -23.24
N LEU A 126 -14.00 3.01 -23.51
CA LEU A 126 -15.26 2.76 -22.81
C LEU A 126 -15.26 1.36 -22.20
N SER A 127 -16.12 1.13 -21.22
CA SER A 127 -16.40 -0.20 -20.69
C SER A 127 -16.90 -1.12 -21.78
N TRP A 128 -16.84 -2.43 -21.53
CA TRP A 128 -17.25 -3.42 -22.53
C TRP A 128 -18.72 -3.29 -22.93
N ASP A 129 -19.58 -2.83 -22.02
CA ASP A 129 -20.99 -2.48 -22.26
C ASP A 129 -21.17 -1.15 -23.05
N GLY A 130 -20.11 -0.35 -23.23
CA GLY A 130 -20.13 0.93 -23.91
C GLY A 130 -20.70 2.11 -23.10
N GLN A 131 -21.04 1.91 -21.82
CA GLN A 131 -21.75 2.91 -21.01
C GLN A 131 -20.82 3.84 -20.24
N ARG A 132 -19.73 3.29 -19.68
CA ARG A 132 -18.83 4.00 -18.75
C ARG A 132 -17.54 4.37 -19.45
N LEU A 133 -17.07 5.58 -19.18
CA LEU A 133 -15.81 6.08 -19.68
C LEU A 133 -14.67 5.49 -18.85
N LEU A 134 -13.65 4.97 -19.53
CA LEU A 134 -12.51 4.30 -18.90
C LEU A 134 -11.25 5.16 -18.94
N GLU A 135 -10.85 5.61 -20.12
CA GLU A 135 -9.61 6.37 -20.31
C GLU A 135 -9.75 7.28 -21.54
N LEU A 136 -9.32 8.53 -21.42
CA LEU A 136 -9.15 9.45 -22.53
C LEU A 136 -7.80 10.16 -22.36
N GLY A 137 -6.75 9.51 -22.87
CA GLY A 137 -5.37 9.94 -22.67
C GLY A 137 -4.84 9.70 -21.26
N ILE A 138 -3.54 9.89 -21.09
CA ILE A 138 -2.81 9.67 -19.85
C ILE A 138 -2.36 11.03 -19.34
N PHE A 139 -2.86 11.41 -18.16
CA PHE A 139 -2.43 12.57 -17.41
C PHE A 139 -1.62 12.07 -16.22
N ALA A 140 -0.38 12.54 -16.07
CA ALA A 140 0.48 12.08 -14.99
C ALA A 140 1.44 13.17 -14.52
N THR A 141 1.88 13.05 -13.27
CA THR A 141 2.94 13.90 -12.71
C THR A 141 4.32 13.49 -13.24
N SER A 142 5.32 14.33 -12.99
CA SER A 142 6.74 14.00 -13.23
C SER A 142 7.16 12.67 -12.60
N SER A 143 6.63 12.32 -11.42
CA SER A 143 6.84 11.05 -10.73
C SER A 143 6.01 9.87 -11.27
N ALA A 144 5.45 10.01 -12.47
CA ALA A 144 4.62 9.03 -13.16
C ALA A 144 3.38 8.59 -12.36
N ARG A 145 2.92 9.40 -11.40
CA ARG A 145 1.61 9.20 -10.75
C ARG A 145 0.55 9.64 -11.74
N ARG A 146 -0.36 8.75 -12.12
CA ARG A 146 -1.50 9.10 -12.98
C ARG A 146 -2.50 9.93 -12.17
N LEU A 147 -3.11 10.91 -12.82
CA LEU A 147 -4.31 11.58 -12.36
C LEU A 147 -5.50 10.88 -13.01
N GLU A 148 -6.39 10.32 -12.20
CA GLU A 148 -7.64 9.75 -12.63
C GLU A 148 -8.63 10.90 -12.84
N ARG A 149 -8.68 11.38 -14.10
CA ARG A 149 -9.63 12.44 -14.48
C ARG A 149 -11.06 11.93 -14.60
N ILE A 150 -11.20 10.64 -14.89
CA ILE A 150 -12.45 9.97 -15.17
C ILE A 150 -12.80 9.11 -13.96
N GLY A 151 -13.99 9.30 -13.38
CA GLY A 151 -14.49 8.49 -12.27
C GLY A 151 -14.79 7.04 -12.69
N GLU A 152 -14.77 6.09 -11.76
CA GLU A 152 -14.94 4.66 -12.07
C GLU A 152 -16.30 4.34 -12.72
N GLU A 153 -17.35 5.06 -12.33
CA GLU A 153 -18.72 4.89 -12.84
C GLU A 153 -19.17 6.08 -13.70
N GLU A 154 -18.23 6.86 -14.22
CA GLU A 154 -18.55 8.06 -15.00
C GLU A 154 -19.03 7.66 -16.42
N ILE A 155 -20.23 8.09 -16.79
CA ILE A 155 -20.79 7.86 -18.14
C ILE A 155 -20.31 8.92 -19.15
N ASP A 156 -20.22 8.54 -20.42
CA ASP A 156 -19.82 9.46 -21.50
C ASP A 156 -21.00 10.33 -21.94
N GLN A 157 -20.94 11.62 -21.61
CA GLN A 157 -21.89 12.67 -22.02
C GLN A 157 -21.19 13.74 -22.90
N GLY A 158 -20.00 13.44 -23.43
CA GLY A 158 -19.20 14.39 -24.22
C GLY A 158 -18.42 15.41 -23.38
N GLN A 159 -18.37 15.24 -22.05
CA GLN A 159 -17.72 16.18 -21.13
C GLN A 159 -16.20 16.33 -21.35
N TYR A 160 -15.58 15.42 -22.09
CA TYR A 160 -14.15 15.47 -22.41
C TYR A 160 -13.84 15.65 -23.90
N ASP A 161 -14.84 15.93 -24.74
CA ASP A 161 -14.67 16.01 -26.20
C ASP A 161 -13.81 17.19 -26.67
N GLY A 162 -13.60 18.19 -25.80
CA GLY A 162 -12.62 19.26 -26.03
C GLY A 162 -11.16 18.87 -25.77
N THR A 163 -10.89 17.67 -25.26
CA THR A 163 -9.51 17.23 -24.95
C THR A 163 -8.78 16.85 -26.24
N THR A 164 -7.59 17.39 -26.44
CA THR A 164 -6.76 17.13 -27.64
C THR A 164 -5.35 16.69 -27.26
N ASP A 165 -4.46 17.61 -26.87
CA ASP A 165 -3.08 17.28 -26.50
C ASP A 165 -2.99 16.65 -25.09
N VAL A 166 -2.23 15.55 -25.00
CA VAL A 166 -2.07 14.78 -23.76
C VAL A 166 -0.62 14.34 -23.57
N LEU A 167 -0.21 14.03 -22.34
CA LEU A 167 1.15 13.58 -22.05
C LEU A 167 1.47 12.21 -22.67
N GLY A 168 0.49 11.33 -22.74
CA GLY A 168 0.57 10.03 -23.39
C GLY A 168 -0.82 9.45 -23.64
N VAL A 169 -0.90 8.31 -24.29
CA VAL A 169 -2.17 7.61 -24.57
C VAL A 169 -2.00 6.12 -24.26
N GLY A 170 -3.08 5.44 -23.85
CA GLY A 170 -3.08 3.99 -23.73
C GLY A 170 -2.74 3.31 -25.05
N THR A 171 -2.10 2.13 -25.00
CA THR A 171 -1.71 1.39 -26.21
C THR A 171 -2.89 0.74 -26.93
N VAL A 172 -4.03 0.62 -26.22
CA VAL A 172 -5.29 0.11 -26.74
C VAL A 172 -5.85 1.06 -27.79
N GLY A 173 -6.05 0.58 -29.01
CA GLY A 173 -6.58 1.36 -30.13
C GLY A 173 -5.65 2.48 -30.61
N MET A 174 -4.40 2.53 -30.15
CA MET A 174 -3.46 3.60 -30.46
C MET A 174 -3.14 3.62 -31.96
N LEU A 175 -3.29 4.76 -32.62
CA LEU A 175 -2.78 4.99 -33.96
C LEU A 175 -1.39 5.66 -33.86
N LEU A 176 -0.34 4.94 -34.25
CA LEU A 176 1.06 5.34 -34.08
C LEU A 176 1.74 5.54 -35.43
N ARG A 177 2.42 6.67 -35.63
CA ARG A 177 3.17 6.91 -36.86
C ARG A 177 4.43 6.04 -36.88
N ALA A 178 4.63 5.28 -37.96
CA ALA A 178 5.72 4.31 -38.09
C ALA A 178 7.11 4.97 -37.99
N GLU A 179 7.26 6.19 -38.54
CA GLU A 179 8.45 7.01 -38.41
C GLU A 179 8.72 7.41 -36.95
N ALA A 180 7.69 7.91 -36.25
CA ALA A 180 7.81 8.32 -34.86
C ALA A 180 8.16 7.14 -33.93
N TYR A 181 7.64 5.94 -34.21
CA TYR A 181 8.03 4.70 -33.53
C TYR A 181 9.52 4.38 -33.72
N ARG A 182 10.04 4.51 -34.95
CA ARG A 182 11.46 4.25 -35.24
C ARG A 182 12.37 5.29 -34.59
N ASP A 183 12.00 6.57 -34.65
CA ASP A 183 12.80 7.67 -34.09
C ASP A 183 13.02 7.53 -32.58
N VAL A 184 12.04 7.00 -31.85
CA VAL A 184 12.15 6.78 -30.40
C VAL A 184 12.66 5.38 -30.02
N ASP A 185 13.02 4.53 -31.00
CA ASP A 185 13.45 3.13 -30.81
C ASP A 185 12.38 2.23 -30.15
N GLY A 186 11.12 2.42 -30.57
CA GLY A 186 9.98 1.58 -30.21
C GLY A 186 9.55 1.63 -28.74
N PHE A 187 8.80 0.63 -28.26
CA PHE A 187 8.42 0.54 -26.83
C PHE A 187 9.58 0.07 -25.95
N ASP A 188 9.63 0.55 -24.71
CA ASP A 188 10.65 0.14 -23.76
C ASP A 188 10.46 -1.34 -23.35
N PRO A 189 11.44 -2.22 -23.58
CA PRO A 189 11.33 -3.64 -23.25
C PRO A 189 11.23 -3.94 -21.75
N ALA A 190 11.48 -2.96 -20.86
CA ALA A 190 11.34 -3.14 -19.43
C ALA A 190 9.89 -2.93 -18.93
N LEU A 191 9.02 -2.32 -19.73
CA LEU A 191 7.63 -2.01 -19.39
C LEU A 191 6.67 -2.98 -20.11
N GLY A 192 5.47 -3.13 -19.55
CA GLY A 192 4.44 -4.05 -20.05
C GLY A 192 3.82 -4.92 -18.94
N PRO A 193 2.48 -4.99 -18.83
CA PRO A 193 1.46 -4.33 -19.66
C PRO A 193 1.16 -2.87 -19.25
N PHE A 194 1.80 -2.36 -18.19
CA PHE A 194 1.52 -1.02 -17.66
C PHE A 194 2.66 -0.06 -17.92
N GLY A 195 2.33 1.22 -18.13
CA GLY A 195 3.30 2.31 -18.23
C GLY A 195 3.89 2.54 -19.62
N ASP A 196 3.68 1.63 -20.57
CA ASP A 196 4.19 1.71 -21.95
C ASP A 196 3.72 2.98 -22.66
N GLY A 197 2.41 3.27 -22.62
CA GLY A 197 1.83 4.44 -23.27
C GLY A 197 2.32 5.77 -22.68
N LEU A 198 2.58 5.82 -21.37
CA LEU A 198 3.13 7.02 -20.71
C LEU A 198 4.60 7.24 -21.10
N ASP A 199 5.39 6.16 -21.11
CA ASP A 199 6.80 6.23 -21.51
C ASP A 199 6.95 6.62 -22.99
N MET A 200 6.17 5.98 -23.86
CA MET A 200 6.12 6.29 -25.29
C MET A 200 5.73 7.75 -25.50
N GLY A 201 4.65 8.22 -24.86
CA GLY A 201 4.19 9.59 -24.99
C GLY A 201 5.26 10.62 -24.62
N ARG A 202 5.94 10.43 -23.48
CA ARG A 202 7.07 11.28 -23.07
C ARG A 202 8.21 11.29 -24.08
N ARG A 203 8.58 10.12 -24.62
CA ARG A 203 9.67 10.03 -25.60
C ARG A 203 9.30 10.66 -26.93
N LEU A 204 8.05 10.52 -27.39
CA LEU A 204 7.54 11.18 -28.59
C LEU A 204 7.58 12.70 -28.45
N HIS A 205 7.07 13.25 -27.34
CA HIS A 205 7.16 14.69 -27.04
C HIS A 205 8.60 15.20 -27.01
N LEU A 206 9.51 14.43 -26.40
CA LEU A 206 10.94 14.78 -26.36
C LEU A 206 11.63 14.67 -27.72
N ALA A 207 11.09 13.87 -28.65
CA ALA A 207 11.55 13.78 -30.04
C ALA A 207 10.92 14.84 -30.95
N GLY A 208 10.02 15.70 -30.43
CA GLY A 208 9.37 16.78 -31.19
C GLY A 208 8.04 16.39 -31.80
N TYR A 209 7.52 15.20 -31.51
CA TYR A 209 6.19 14.76 -31.92
C TYR A 209 5.12 15.21 -30.93
N ARG A 210 3.89 15.40 -31.42
CA ARG A 210 2.70 15.59 -30.59
C ARG A 210 1.99 14.28 -30.35
N VAL A 211 1.41 14.14 -29.17
CA VAL A 211 0.55 13.02 -28.78
C VAL A 211 -0.81 13.60 -28.44
N ILE A 212 -1.83 13.14 -29.16
CA ILE A 212 -3.19 13.66 -29.06
C ILE A 212 -4.18 12.53 -28.79
N VAL A 213 -5.40 12.88 -28.41
CA VAL A 213 -6.55 11.98 -28.39
C VAL A 213 -7.55 12.37 -29.48
N ALA A 214 -8.30 11.39 -29.97
CA ALA A 214 -9.46 11.58 -30.82
C ALA A 214 -10.71 11.18 -30.02
N PRO A 215 -11.42 12.12 -29.37
CA PRO A 215 -12.55 11.78 -28.49
C PRO A 215 -13.70 11.05 -29.19
N ARG A 216 -13.86 11.25 -30.51
CA ARG A 216 -14.86 10.58 -31.35
C ARG A 216 -14.45 9.16 -31.75
N ALA A 217 -13.16 8.82 -31.67
CA ALA A 217 -12.70 7.46 -31.90
C ALA A 217 -12.91 6.61 -30.64
N ARG A 218 -13.95 5.79 -30.64
CA ARG A 218 -14.41 5.04 -29.46
C ARG A 218 -13.99 3.58 -29.54
N VAL A 219 -13.52 3.03 -28.42
CA VAL A 219 -13.14 1.62 -28.26
C VAL A 219 -13.70 1.08 -26.95
N ARG A 220 -14.38 -0.06 -27.01
CA ARG A 220 -14.82 -0.82 -25.82
C ARG A 220 -13.67 -1.70 -25.35
N HIS A 221 -13.29 -1.62 -24.09
CA HIS A 221 -12.09 -2.29 -23.55
C HIS A 221 -12.42 -3.03 -22.25
N ALA A 222 -12.14 -4.33 -22.22
CA ALA A 222 -12.45 -5.16 -21.06
C ALA A 222 -11.42 -5.06 -19.91
N ARG A 223 -10.24 -4.46 -20.16
CA ARG A 223 -9.16 -4.26 -19.17
C ARG A 223 -8.71 -5.57 -18.51
N ALA A 224 -8.61 -6.66 -19.27
CA ALA A 224 -8.31 -8.00 -18.75
C ALA A 224 -6.98 -8.06 -17.98
N SER A 225 -6.01 -7.20 -18.34
CA SER A 225 -4.73 -7.09 -17.61
C SER A 225 -4.82 -6.34 -16.28
N LEU A 226 -5.83 -5.48 -16.08
CA LEU A 226 -6.02 -4.68 -14.87
C LEU A 226 -6.84 -5.44 -13.83
N THR A 227 -7.95 -6.04 -14.28
CA THR A 227 -8.93 -6.75 -13.47
C THR A 227 -9.26 -8.09 -14.14
N PRO A 228 -8.44 -9.14 -13.95
CA PRO A 228 -8.68 -10.43 -14.59
C PRO A 228 -10.00 -11.06 -14.14
N ALA A 229 -10.45 -10.74 -12.93
CA ALA A 229 -11.69 -11.23 -12.33
C ALA A 229 -13.00 -10.87 -13.07
N LEU A 230 -12.99 -9.91 -14.02
CA LEU A 230 -14.15 -9.59 -14.86
C LEU A 230 -14.39 -10.63 -15.97
N GLU A 231 -13.58 -11.69 -16.05
CA GLU A 231 -13.89 -12.92 -16.80
C GLU A 231 -15.24 -13.56 -16.40
N ALA A 232 -15.84 -13.16 -15.26
CA ALA A 232 -17.14 -13.66 -14.78
C ALA A 232 -18.40 -13.03 -15.42
N GLY A 233 -18.26 -12.14 -16.40
CA GLY A 233 -19.39 -11.52 -17.13
C GLY A 233 -19.93 -12.31 -18.31
N ALA A 234 -19.27 -13.42 -18.69
CA ALA A 234 -19.79 -14.44 -19.59
C ALA A 234 -19.79 -15.75 -18.81
N ALA A 235 -20.97 -16.33 -18.60
CA ALA A 235 -21.20 -17.51 -17.77
C ALA A 235 -20.09 -18.57 -17.90
N PRO A 236 -19.36 -18.89 -16.82
CA PRO A 236 -18.51 -20.07 -16.77
C PRO A 236 -19.28 -21.20 -16.07
N ASP A 237 -19.79 -22.14 -16.86
CA ASP A 237 -20.26 -23.46 -16.38
C ASP A 237 -19.15 -24.31 -15.72
N THR A 238 -17.95 -23.75 -15.47
CA THR A 238 -16.77 -24.47 -14.98
C THR A 238 -16.15 -23.95 -13.68
N THR A 239 -16.71 -22.92 -13.02
CA THR A 239 -16.23 -22.46 -11.69
C THR A 239 -17.27 -22.50 -10.57
N ALA A 240 -18.45 -23.08 -10.82
CA ALA A 240 -19.49 -23.27 -9.81
C ALA A 240 -19.10 -24.25 -8.68
N SER A 241 -17.89 -24.82 -8.69
CA SER A 241 -17.37 -25.79 -7.72
C SER A 241 -16.26 -25.25 -6.80
N ALA A 242 -15.83 -24.00 -6.91
CA ALA A 242 -14.80 -23.43 -6.04
C ALA A 242 -15.42 -22.83 -4.77
N ASP A 243 -14.85 -23.17 -3.60
CA ASP A 243 -15.22 -22.57 -2.32
C ASP A 243 -15.15 -21.02 -2.42
N PRO A 244 -16.16 -20.26 -1.92
CA PRO A 244 -16.16 -18.79 -2.00
C PRO A 244 -14.88 -18.14 -1.48
N ALA A 245 -14.29 -18.74 -0.42
CA ALA A 245 -13.04 -18.27 0.17
C ALA A 245 -11.82 -18.46 -0.74
N GLU A 246 -11.81 -19.49 -1.59
CA GLU A 246 -10.72 -19.75 -2.54
C GLU A 246 -10.80 -18.78 -3.72
N ALA A 247 -12.01 -18.53 -4.23
CA ALA A 247 -12.25 -17.55 -5.28
C ALA A 247 -11.81 -16.13 -4.85
N ASP A 248 -12.11 -15.73 -3.61
CA ASP A 248 -11.68 -14.43 -3.08
C ASP A 248 -10.17 -14.33 -2.90
N ALA A 249 -9.52 -15.41 -2.43
CA ALA A 249 -8.06 -15.45 -2.31
C ALA A 249 -7.35 -15.33 -3.66
N LEU A 250 -7.90 -15.96 -4.72
CA LEU A 250 -7.39 -15.84 -6.08
C LEU A 250 -7.53 -14.41 -6.60
N ARG A 251 -8.70 -13.78 -6.42
CA ARG A 251 -8.93 -12.37 -6.79
C ARG A 251 -7.95 -11.44 -6.08
N GLU A 252 -7.75 -11.61 -4.78
CA GLU A 252 -6.82 -10.78 -4.01
C GLU A 252 -5.36 -10.96 -4.48
N ALA A 253 -4.95 -12.20 -4.78
CA ALA A 253 -3.63 -12.51 -5.33
C ALA A 253 -3.41 -11.87 -6.71
N GLU A 254 -4.42 -11.89 -7.57
CA GLU A 254 -4.38 -11.25 -8.90
C GLU A 254 -4.31 -9.73 -8.80
N GLN A 255 -5.13 -9.12 -7.94
CA GLN A 255 -5.08 -7.69 -7.65
C GLN A 255 -3.70 -7.28 -7.11
N ALA A 256 -3.12 -8.08 -6.22
CA ALA A 256 -1.76 -7.86 -5.70
C ALA A 256 -0.69 -7.93 -6.81
N LYS A 257 -0.82 -8.88 -7.74
CA LYS A 257 0.06 -9.02 -8.91
C LYS A 257 -0.06 -7.83 -9.87
N SER A 258 -1.29 -7.42 -10.18
CA SER A 258 -1.60 -6.23 -10.98
C SER A 258 -1.03 -4.98 -10.33
N PHE A 259 -1.27 -4.78 -9.04
CA PHE A 259 -0.73 -3.68 -8.25
C PHE A 259 0.81 -3.64 -8.28
N ARG A 260 1.50 -4.76 -8.05
CA ARG A 260 2.97 -4.84 -8.12
C ARG A 260 3.49 -4.33 -9.48
N ARG A 261 2.88 -4.79 -10.59
CA ARG A 261 3.29 -4.40 -11.94
C ARG A 261 3.03 -2.91 -12.21
N ARG A 262 1.87 -2.39 -11.82
CA ARG A 262 1.54 -0.96 -11.89
C ARG A 262 2.54 -0.11 -11.10
N ARG A 263 2.85 -0.55 -9.87
CA ARG A 263 3.80 0.16 -8.99
C ARG A 263 5.22 0.13 -9.54
N PHE A 264 5.67 -1.01 -10.07
CA PHE A 264 6.97 -1.13 -10.74
C PHE A 264 7.04 -0.17 -11.94
N ALA A 265 6.03 -0.17 -12.82
CA ALA A 265 5.99 0.72 -13.98
C ALA A 265 6.01 2.20 -13.58
N GLN A 266 5.32 2.57 -12.49
CA GLN A 266 5.34 3.91 -11.93
C GLN A 266 6.74 4.32 -11.45
N LEU A 267 7.40 3.45 -10.68
CA LEU A 267 8.77 3.71 -10.19
C LEU A 267 9.79 3.76 -11.33
N TYR A 268 9.69 2.83 -12.28
CA TYR A 268 10.56 2.79 -13.45
C TYR A 268 10.44 4.07 -14.28
N ASN A 269 9.22 4.51 -14.59
CA ASN A 269 8.98 5.74 -15.32
C ASN A 269 9.41 7.00 -14.55
N TRP A 270 9.31 7.01 -13.22
CA TRP A 270 9.84 8.09 -12.40
C TRP A 270 11.37 8.16 -12.50
N CYS A 271 12.06 7.04 -12.30
CA CYS A 271 13.52 6.97 -12.42
C CYS A 271 14.00 7.29 -13.85
N LYS A 272 13.25 6.90 -14.88
CA LYS A 272 13.59 7.18 -16.28
C LYS A 272 13.43 8.67 -16.62
N ALA A 273 12.42 9.34 -16.09
CA ALA A 273 12.19 10.78 -16.27
C ALA A 273 13.15 11.68 -15.46
N THR A 274 13.66 11.17 -14.33
CA THR A 274 14.50 11.94 -13.39
C THR A 274 15.85 12.33 -14.02
N PRO A 275 16.35 13.57 -13.82
CA PRO A 275 17.69 13.97 -14.26
C PRO A 275 18.78 13.01 -13.73
N ALA A 276 19.82 12.76 -14.52
CA ALA A 276 20.85 11.77 -14.17
C ALA A 276 21.55 12.06 -12.84
N LEU A 277 21.83 13.34 -12.55
CA LEU A 277 22.47 13.77 -11.31
C LEU A 277 21.58 13.58 -10.06
N VAL A 278 20.25 13.58 -10.22
CA VAL A 278 19.29 13.43 -9.12
C VAL A 278 18.91 11.97 -8.88
N LEU A 279 19.12 11.10 -9.87
CA LEU A 279 18.80 9.67 -9.81
C LEU A 279 19.39 8.93 -8.60
N PRO A 280 20.67 9.09 -8.19
CA PRO A 280 21.19 8.40 -7.01
C PRO A 280 20.49 8.81 -5.73
N PHE A 281 20.15 10.10 -5.59
CA PHE A 281 19.38 10.61 -4.45
C PHE A 281 17.95 10.06 -4.45
N LEU A 282 17.31 9.96 -5.63
CA LEU A 282 16.01 9.32 -5.75
C LEU A 282 16.09 7.82 -5.40
N ALA A 283 17.13 7.12 -5.84
CA ALA A 283 17.32 5.70 -5.52
C ALA A 283 17.46 5.49 -4.00
N ALA A 284 18.30 6.29 -3.33
CA ALA A 284 18.44 6.29 -1.89
C ALA A 284 17.12 6.62 -1.18
N TRP A 285 16.38 7.63 -1.68
CA TRP A 285 15.05 7.98 -1.18
C TRP A 285 14.06 6.83 -1.30
N LEU A 286 14.03 6.12 -2.44
CA LEU A 286 13.14 4.97 -2.66
C LEU A 286 13.47 3.78 -1.76
N LEU A 287 14.76 3.55 -1.44
CA LEU A 287 15.18 2.52 -0.49
C LEU A 287 14.63 2.75 0.92
N VAL A 288 14.52 4.01 1.34
CA VAL A 288 13.96 4.37 2.65
C VAL A 288 12.44 4.46 2.62
N TRP A 289 11.89 5.14 1.61
CA TRP A 289 10.47 5.46 1.56
C TRP A 289 9.58 4.28 1.18
N THR A 290 10.07 3.32 0.40
CA THR A 290 9.26 2.14 0.01
C THR A 290 8.95 1.23 1.21
N PRO A 291 9.91 0.84 2.06
CA PRO A 291 9.63 0.14 3.31
C PRO A 291 8.71 0.95 4.24
N ALA A 292 8.95 2.26 4.38
CA ALA A 292 8.08 3.13 5.20
C ALA A 292 6.63 3.12 4.69
N ARG A 293 6.43 3.14 3.36
CA ARG A 293 5.11 3.06 2.74
C ARG A 293 4.47 1.68 2.89
N ALA A 294 5.27 0.61 2.80
CA ALA A 294 4.79 -0.75 3.06
C ALA A 294 4.33 -0.91 4.53
N LEU A 295 5.09 -0.36 5.48
CA LEU A 295 4.71 -0.30 6.89
C LEU A 295 3.42 0.52 7.09
N GLY A 296 3.32 1.69 6.43
CA GLY A 296 2.10 2.49 6.45
C GLY A 296 0.87 1.73 5.92
N ARG A 297 1.05 0.82 4.95
CA ARG A 297 -0.03 -0.06 4.47
C ARG A 297 -0.42 -1.13 5.48
N ILE A 298 0.53 -1.72 6.19
CA ILE A 298 0.27 -2.66 7.28
C ILE A 298 -0.54 -1.96 8.38
N VAL A 299 -0.11 -0.77 8.80
CA VAL A 299 -0.77 0.02 9.85
C VAL A 299 -2.16 0.53 9.43
N THR A 300 -2.40 0.73 8.13
CA THR A 300 -3.70 1.18 7.61
C THR A 300 -4.64 0.02 7.24
N GLY A 301 -4.24 -1.23 7.48
CA GLY A 301 -5.06 -2.42 7.20
C GLY A 301 -5.01 -2.90 5.74
N ARG A 302 -4.18 -2.31 4.89
CA ARG A 302 -3.95 -2.71 3.49
C ARG A 302 -2.74 -3.64 3.36
N SER A 303 -2.62 -4.62 4.25
CA SER A 303 -1.43 -5.48 4.38
C SER A 303 -1.15 -6.30 3.12
N SER A 304 -2.17 -6.73 2.38
CA SER A 304 -2.02 -7.47 1.11
C SER A 304 -1.25 -6.68 0.05
N LEU A 305 -1.26 -5.35 0.11
CA LEU A 305 -0.53 -4.46 -0.78
C LEU A 305 0.89 -4.11 -0.30
N ALA A 306 1.30 -4.52 0.91
CA ALA A 306 2.62 -4.19 1.46
C ALA A 306 3.74 -4.99 0.79
N VAL A 307 3.57 -6.31 0.64
CA VAL A 307 4.55 -7.18 -0.04
C VAL A 307 4.71 -6.79 -1.53
N PRO A 308 3.63 -6.58 -2.31
CA PRO A 308 3.72 -6.02 -3.65
C PRO A 308 4.47 -4.69 -3.78
N GLU A 309 4.40 -3.81 -2.77
CA GLU A 309 5.13 -2.52 -2.77
C GLU A 309 6.65 -2.76 -2.73
N ILE A 310 7.12 -3.64 -1.84
CA ILE A 310 8.53 -4.00 -1.71
C ILE A 310 8.98 -4.77 -2.97
N ALA A 311 8.17 -5.74 -3.43
CA ALA A 311 8.47 -6.52 -4.61
C ALA A 311 8.60 -5.66 -5.87
N ALA A 312 7.86 -4.54 -5.98
CA ALA A 312 8.00 -3.58 -7.07
C ALA A 312 9.37 -2.86 -7.04
N LEU A 313 9.88 -2.50 -5.86
CA LEU A 313 11.21 -1.93 -5.70
C LEU A 313 12.31 -2.95 -6.00
N LEU A 314 12.18 -4.19 -5.53
CA LEU A 314 13.12 -5.28 -5.88
C LEU A 314 13.16 -5.50 -7.41
N SER A 315 11.99 -5.47 -8.05
CA SER A 315 11.87 -5.57 -9.51
C SER A 315 12.55 -4.40 -10.22
N LEU A 316 12.44 -3.18 -9.67
CA LEU A 316 13.15 -1.99 -10.17
C LEU A 316 14.67 -2.16 -10.08
N MET A 317 15.17 -2.62 -8.93
CA MET A 317 16.60 -2.87 -8.75
C MET A 317 17.12 -3.91 -9.75
N GLY A 318 16.39 -5.00 -9.97
CA GLY A 318 16.72 -5.98 -11.02
C GLY A 318 16.58 -5.45 -12.46
N ALA A 319 15.80 -4.39 -12.67
CA ALA A 319 15.64 -3.73 -13.96
C ALA A 319 16.63 -2.56 -14.18
N THR A 320 17.53 -2.28 -13.23
CA THR A 320 18.49 -1.15 -13.31
C THR A 320 19.30 -1.11 -14.60
N PRO A 321 19.87 -2.23 -15.12
CA PRO A 321 20.59 -2.20 -16.40
C PRO A 321 19.70 -1.79 -17.57
N ARG A 322 18.45 -2.28 -17.59
CA ARG A 322 17.46 -1.92 -18.62
C ARG A 322 17.01 -0.47 -18.49
N LEU A 323 16.89 0.05 -17.27
CA LEU A 323 16.61 1.46 -16.99
C LEU A 323 17.72 2.36 -17.55
N LEU A 324 18.98 2.06 -17.27
CA LEU A 324 20.11 2.84 -17.78
C LEU A 324 20.18 2.80 -19.31
N ALA A 325 20.02 1.62 -19.91
CA ALA A 325 19.95 1.47 -21.37
C ALA A 325 18.76 2.23 -21.97
N GLY A 326 17.58 2.16 -21.34
CA GLY A 326 16.38 2.91 -21.76
C GLY A 326 16.55 4.42 -21.67
N ARG A 327 17.29 4.91 -20.67
CA ARG A 327 17.65 6.33 -20.56
C ARG A 327 18.63 6.76 -21.64
N ALA A 328 19.63 5.92 -21.96
CA ALA A 328 20.57 6.20 -23.04
C ALA A 328 19.85 6.26 -24.40
N ARG A 329 18.96 5.31 -24.69
CA ARG A 329 18.10 5.34 -25.89
C ARG A 329 17.26 6.60 -25.96
N ALA A 330 16.53 6.92 -24.88
CA ALA A 330 15.69 8.12 -24.82
C ALA A 330 16.49 9.43 -24.94
N ALA A 331 17.77 9.44 -24.56
CA ALA A 331 18.62 10.61 -24.74
C ALA A 331 19.04 10.81 -26.20
N LYS A 332 19.19 9.73 -26.98
CA LYS A 332 19.54 9.79 -28.41
C LYS A 332 18.42 10.35 -29.27
N SER A 333 17.17 10.00 -28.97
CA SER A 333 15.99 10.46 -29.72
C SER A 333 15.50 11.85 -29.29
N ARG A 334 16.13 12.48 -28.32
CA ARG A 334 15.65 13.73 -27.72
C ARG A 334 16.13 14.95 -28.52
N THR A 335 15.19 15.66 -29.11
CA THR A 335 15.39 16.93 -29.80
C THR A 335 14.93 18.14 -28.97
N VAL A 336 13.99 17.93 -28.03
CA VAL A 336 13.37 18.97 -27.19
C VAL A 336 13.83 18.85 -25.72
N PRO A 337 13.98 19.96 -24.97
CA PRO A 337 14.32 19.90 -23.54
C PRO A 337 13.21 19.25 -22.69
N ARG A 338 13.59 18.63 -21.57
CA ARG A 338 12.64 18.00 -20.63
C ARG A 338 11.64 18.97 -20.02
N SER A 339 11.97 20.26 -19.97
CA SER A 339 11.06 21.31 -19.48
C SER A 339 9.80 21.44 -20.33
N ALA A 340 9.83 21.06 -21.62
CA ALA A 340 8.66 21.10 -22.49
C ALA A 340 7.51 20.22 -21.97
N LEU A 341 7.83 19.10 -21.31
CA LEU A 341 6.84 18.21 -20.72
C LEU A 341 6.07 18.84 -19.56
N ARG A 342 6.61 19.87 -18.89
CA ARG A 342 5.98 20.46 -17.70
C ARG A 342 4.58 21.02 -17.96
N SER A 343 4.31 21.47 -19.19
CA SER A 343 2.99 21.97 -19.59
C SER A 343 1.94 20.86 -19.71
N LEU A 344 2.37 19.63 -20.00
CA LEU A 344 1.53 18.44 -20.15
C LEU A 344 1.49 17.59 -18.87
N GLU A 345 2.45 17.79 -17.97
CA GLU A 345 2.51 17.08 -16.69
C GLU A 345 1.56 17.69 -15.66
N VAL A 346 0.86 16.82 -14.94
CA VAL A 346 -0.03 17.20 -13.87
C VAL A 346 0.78 17.65 -12.65
N THR A 347 0.34 18.73 -12.00
CA THR A 347 0.94 19.14 -10.73
C THR A 347 0.59 18.14 -9.60
N PRO A 348 1.52 17.80 -8.69
CA PRO A 348 1.21 16.91 -7.57
C PRO A 348 0.07 17.40 -6.67
N ALA A 349 -0.22 18.72 -6.65
CA ALA A 349 -1.34 19.29 -5.91
C ALA A 349 -2.69 18.91 -6.53
N SER A 350 -2.77 18.75 -7.84
CA SER A 350 -3.99 18.33 -8.54
C SER A 350 -4.42 16.91 -8.15
N LEU A 351 -3.47 16.01 -7.83
CA LEU A 351 -3.78 14.67 -7.31
C LEU A 351 -4.52 14.70 -5.96
N ARG A 352 -4.45 15.81 -5.20
CA ARG A 352 -5.22 15.96 -3.95
C ARG A 352 -6.64 16.46 -4.18
N LYS A 353 -6.89 17.04 -5.35
CA LYS A 353 -8.18 17.57 -5.80
C LYS A 353 -8.92 16.58 -6.71
N GLU A 354 -8.33 15.40 -6.92
CA GLU A 354 -9.00 14.26 -7.55
C GLU A 354 -10.40 14.16 -6.93
N PRO A 355 -11.47 14.14 -7.75
CA PRO A 355 -12.81 14.01 -7.22
C PRO A 355 -12.76 12.83 -6.27
N ALA A 356 -13.15 13.06 -5.01
CA ALA A 356 -13.13 12.00 -4.02
C ALA A 356 -13.80 10.80 -4.68
N HIS A 357 -13.11 9.64 -4.70
CA HIS A 357 -13.79 8.39 -4.99
C HIS A 357 -15.13 8.46 -4.25
N VAL A 358 -16.18 8.12 -4.97
CA VAL A 358 -17.48 7.95 -4.34
C VAL A 358 -17.21 6.98 -3.19
N ASP A 359 -17.33 7.45 -1.95
CA ASP A 359 -17.06 6.62 -0.80
C ASP A 359 -18.10 5.49 -0.90
N GLU A 360 -17.64 4.30 -1.24
CA GLU A 360 -18.44 3.09 -1.32
C GLU A 360 -18.33 2.33 0.00
N ASP A 361 -19.40 1.64 0.38
CA ASP A 361 -19.38 0.73 1.50
C ASP A 361 -18.71 -0.61 1.12
N GLU A 362 -18.68 -1.57 2.06
CA GLU A 362 -18.11 -2.89 1.81
C GLU A 362 -18.87 -3.71 0.74
N HIS A 363 -20.06 -3.26 0.31
CA HIS A 363 -20.90 -3.88 -0.71
C HIS A 363 -20.85 -3.13 -2.05
N GLY A 364 -20.06 -2.05 -2.17
CA GLY A 364 -20.01 -1.22 -3.38
C GLY A 364 -21.18 -0.24 -3.49
N GLU A 365 -21.98 -0.06 -2.45
CA GLU A 365 -23.05 0.94 -2.44
C GLU A 365 -22.51 2.32 -2.09
N ARG A 366 -22.98 3.33 -2.84
CA ARG A 366 -22.61 4.72 -2.62
C ARG A 366 -23.06 5.20 -1.24
N ILE A 367 -22.10 5.67 -0.45
CA ILE A 367 -22.37 6.25 0.87
C ILE A 367 -23.00 7.65 0.71
N ASP A 368 -24.10 7.88 1.42
CA ASP A 368 -24.80 9.18 1.48
C ASP A 368 -23.81 10.32 1.87
N PRO A 369 -23.75 11.43 1.10
CA PRO A 369 -22.92 12.58 1.42
C PRO A 369 -23.11 13.14 2.84
N LEU A 370 -24.32 13.02 3.42
CA LEU A 370 -24.58 13.47 4.79
C LEU A 370 -23.85 12.58 5.83
N ILE A 371 -23.80 11.27 5.58
CA ILE A 371 -23.03 10.28 6.35
C ILE A 371 -21.52 10.61 6.25
N VAL A 372 -21.02 10.90 5.04
CA VAL A 372 -19.62 11.30 4.84
C VAL A 372 -19.30 12.58 5.62
N ALA A 373 -20.18 13.58 5.57
CA ALA A 373 -20.00 14.83 6.28
C ALA A 373 -20.06 14.66 7.81
N SER A 374 -20.99 13.84 8.33
CA SER A 374 -21.11 13.56 9.77
C SER A 374 -19.90 12.75 10.28
N MET A 375 -19.42 11.76 9.52
CA MET A 375 -18.18 11.05 9.79
C MET A 375 -16.97 12.00 9.80
N ARG A 376 -16.89 12.96 8.86
CA ARG A 376 -15.82 13.97 8.82
C ARG A 376 -15.86 14.86 10.06
N ARG A 377 -17.04 15.35 10.48
CA ARG A 377 -17.21 16.12 11.73
C ARG A 377 -16.78 15.32 12.95
N TYR A 378 -17.19 14.06 13.04
CA TYR A 378 -16.76 13.16 14.13
C TYR A 378 -15.24 12.95 14.12
N ARG A 379 -14.62 12.72 12.95
CA ARG A 379 -13.17 12.59 12.81
C ARG A 379 -12.42 13.83 13.27
N LEU A 380 -12.89 15.04 12.90
CA LEU A 380 -12.31 16.30 13.34
C LEU A 380 -12.42 16.48 14.87
N ARG A 381 -13.60 16.25 15.46
CA ARG A 381 -13.79 16.30 16.92
C ARG A 381 -12.92 15.27 17.62
N SER A 382 -12.88 14.02 17.13
CA SER A 382 -12.03 12.97 17.69
C SER A 382 -10.53 13.29 17.54
N ALA A 383 -10.12 13.97 16.47
CA ALA A 383 -8.74 14.40 16.29
C ALA A 383 -8.39 15.53 17.27
N SER A 384 -9.26 16.53 17.42
CA SER A 384 -9.07 17.61 18.40
C SER A 384 -8.95 17.11 19.84
N ALA A 385 -9.78 16.13 20.23
CA ALA A 385 -9.70 15.50 21.55
C ALA A 385 -8.40 14.70 21.73
N ALA A 386 -7.93 14.01 20.69
CA ALA A 386 -6.65 13.30 20.71
C ALA A 386 -5.47 14.27 20.84
N VAL A 387 -5.50 15.40 20.11
CA VAL A 387 -4.48 16.44 20.21
C VAL A 387 -4.49 17.07 21.61
N GLY A 388 -5.66 17.39 22.18
CA GLY A 388 -5.75 17.87 23.55
C GLY A 388 -5.20 16.87 24.57
N LEU A 389 -5.45 15.58 24.37
CA LEU A 389 -4.91 14.51 25.21
C LEU A 389 -3.38 14.42 25.10
N LEU A 390 -2.85 14.50 23.87
CA LEU A 390 -1.42 14.51 23.62
C LEU A 390 -0.75 15.71 24.31
N VAL A 391 -1.29 16.92 24.14
CA VAL A 391 -0.77 18.13 24.79
C VAL A 391 -0.77 17.97 26.31
N LEU A 392 -1.89 17.53 26.91
CA LEU A 392 -1.99 17.33 28.36
C LEU A 392 -0.95 16.31 28.86
N THR A 393 -0.86 15.15 28.23
CA THR A 393 0.06 14.08 28.65
C THR A 393 1.53 14.42 28.39
N SER A 394 1.83 15.20 27.35
CA SER A 394 3.16 15.77 27.12
C SER A 394 3.53 16.82 28.19
N LEU A 395 2.60 17.67 28.61
CA LEU A 395 2.84 18.62 29.71
C LEU A 395 3.10 17.90 31.04
N LEU A 396 2.31 16.86 31.35
CA LEU A 396 2.52 16.04 32.54
C LEU A 396 3.88 15.32 32.50
N ALA A 397 4.27 14.78 31.34
CA ALA A 397 5.59 14.19 31.16
C ALA A 397 6.71 15.24 31.35
N ALA A 398 6.57 16.44 30.76
CA ALA A 398 7.54 17.52 30.92
C ALA A 398 7.70 17.94 32.39
N LEU A 399 6.59 17.99 33.15
CA LEU A 399 6.59 18.25 34.60
C LEU A 399 7.25 17.11 35.39
N GLN A 400 6.92 15.86 35.06
CA GLN A 400 7.48 14.66 35.73
C GLN A 400 9.00 14.58 35.56
N TRP A 401 9.50 14.94 34.38
CA TRP A 401 10.92 14.90 34.03
C TRP A 401 11.62 16.25 34.22
N TRP A 402 10.94 17.22 34.84
CA TRP A 402 11.49 18.54 35.09
C TRP A 402 12.69 18.44 36.05
N GLY A 403 13.82 19.04 35.67
CA GLY A 403 15.05 18.99 36.45
C GLY A 403 15.93 17.75 36.21
N SER A 404 15.48 16.78 35.40
CA SER A 404 16.27 15.59 35.01
C SER A 404 17.24 15.88 33.84
N SER A 405 17.71 17.12 33.70
CA SER A 405 18.55 17.57 32.58
C SER A 405 19.97 16.99 32.58
N SER A 406 20.39 16.36 33.69
CA SER A 406 21.68 15.68 33.83
C SER A 406 21.75 14.30 33.16
N GLY A 407 20.67 13.85 32.52
CA GLY A 407 20.58 12.55 31.85
C GLY A 407 20.07 11.43 32.76
N LEU A 408 19.54 10.37 32.14
CA LEU A 408 19.11 9.16 32.84
C LEU A 408 20.31 8.27 33.14
N VAL A 409 20.62 8.07 34.42
CA VAL A 409 21.71 7.20 34.88
C VAL A 409 21.12 6.05 35.69
N GLY A 410 21.49 4.80 35.37
CA GLY A 410 21.04 3.63 36.11
C GLY A 410 21.62 2.31 35.59
N GLY A 411 21.64 1.27 36.43
CA GLY A 411 22.25 -0.03 36.13
C GLY A 411 21.70 -0.72 34.86
N ALA A 412 20.44 -0.47 34.51
CA ALA A 412 19.83 -0.99 33.27
C ALA A 412 20.44 -0.40 31.98
N TRP A 413 21.21 0.70 32.08
CA TRP A 413 21.75 1.47 30.96
C TRP A 413 23.27 1.39 30.84
N VAL A 414 23.96 0.85 31.84
CA VAL A 414 25.43 0.82 31.92
C VAL A 414 26.05 -0.01 30.78
N SER A 415 25.33 -1.02 30.29
CA SER A 415 25.76 -1.89 29.18
C SER A 415 25.16 -1.49 27.83
N ALA A 416 24.52 -0.31 27.73
CA ALA A 416 23.90 0.13 26.49
C ALA A 416 24.98 0.48 25.44
N PRO A 417 24.89 -0.03 24.21
CA PRO A 417 25.82 0.30 23.13
C PRO A 417 25.89 1.82 22.88
N ALA A 418 27.09 2.34 22.66
CA ALA A 418 27.34 3.78 22.49
C ALA A 418 26.94 4.25 21.08
N SER A 419 27.09 3.38 20.08
CA SER A 419 26.77 3.65 18.69
C SER A 419 25.67 2.74 18.15
N TRP A 420 24.97 3.19 17.10
CA TRP A 420 23.98 2.36 16.41
C TRP A 420 24.60 1.08 15.83
N THR A 421 25.84 1.16 15.31
CA THR A 421 26.54 0.01 14.75
C THR A 421 26.82 -1.06 15.81
N GLU A 422 27.25 -0.65 17.01
CA GLU A 422 27.41 -1.57 18.15
C GLU A 422 26.08 -2.19 18.57
N LEU A 423 25.00 -1.40 18.60
CA LEU A 423 23.67 -1.92 18.90
C LEU A 423 23.20 -2.92 17.85
N TRP A 424 23.43 -2.64 16.57
CA TRP A 424 23.10 -3.55 15.48
C TRP A 424 23.88 -4.86 15.58
N ASN A 425 25.17 -4.80 15.91
CA ASN A 425 25.97 -5.99 16.12
C ASN A 425 25.52 -6.78 17.36
N ALA A 426 25.19 -6.09 18.46
CA ALA A 426 24.67 -6.71 19.68
C ALA A 426 23.32 -7.40 19.44
N ALA A 427 22.46 -6.83 18.59
CA ALA A 427 21.14 -7.37 18.25
C ALA A 427 21.18 -8.74 17.56
N TRP A 428 22.31 -9.10 16.96
CA TRP A 428 22.52 -10.40 16.29
C TRP A 428 23.62 -11.24 16.95
N SER A 429 24.20 -10.77 18.06
CA SER A 429 25.27 -11.45 18.77
C SER A 429 24.76 -12.66 19.54
N GLY A 430 25.47 -13.79 19.44
CA GLY A 430 25.29 -14.95 20.31
C GLY A 430 26.05 -14.85 21.64
N TRP A 431 26.64 -13.69 21.93
CA TRP A 431 27.45 -13.40 23.11
C TRP A 431 26.82 -12.26 23.90
N ILE A 432 26.54 -12.50 25.18
CA ILE A 432 26.00 -11.49 26.09
C ILE A 432 27.15 -10.90 26.92
N PRO A 433 27.42 -9.59 26.80
CA PRO A 433 28.48 -8.93 27.56
C PRO A 433 28.07 -8.75 29.03
N GLY A 434 28.75 -9.44 29.96
CA GLY A 434 28.57 -9.30 31.41
C GLY A 434 29.44 -10.29 32.20
N GLY A 435 30.20 -9.81 33.19
CA GLY A 435 31.24 -10.61 33.86
C GLY A 435 32.31 -11.07 32.87
N ASP A 436 32.66 -12.36 32.89
CA ASP A 436 33.54 -13.00 31.87
C ASP A 436 32.84 -13.20 30.51
N GLY A 437 31.56 -12.83 30.43
CA GLY A 437 30.68 -13.02 29.28
C GLY A 437 30.21 -14.47 29.16
N TYR A 438 29.05 -14.64 28.53
CA TYR A 438 28.48 -15.95 28.32
C TYR A 438 27.77 -16.04 26.97
N ALA A 439 27.82 -17.22 26.37
CA ALA A 439 27.05 -17.50 25.17
C ALA A 439 25.55 -17.46 25.53
N GLY A 440 24.75 -16.81 24.70
CA GLY A 440 23.31 -16.65 24.92
C GLY A 440 22.60 -16.21 23.63
N GLY A 441 21.30 -16.41 23.54
CA GLY A 441 20.54 -15.85 22.42
C GLY A 441 20.56 -14.32 22.48
N ALA A 442 20.52 -13.67 21.31
CA ALA A 442 20.39 -12.22 21.25
C ALA A 442 19.13 -11.75 22.00
N ASP A 443 19.24 -10.63 22.71
CA ASP A 443 18.11 -10.01 23.40
C ASP A 443 17.14 -9.41 22.36
N PRO A 444 15.89 -9.91 22.24
CA PRO A 444 14.90 -9.37 21.32
C PRO A 444 14.67 -7.86 21.42
N LEU A 445 14.85 -7.27 22.62
CA LEU A 445 14.67 -5.82 22.81
C LEU A 445 15.73 -5.01 22.07
N THR A 446 16.96 -5.53 21.96
CA THR A 446 18.04 -4.86 21.22
C THR A 446 17.77 -4.82 19.73
N ILE A 447 17.14 -5.86 19.16
CA ILE A 447 16.67 -5.88 17.77
C ILE A 447 15.64 -4.76 17.54
N LEU A 448 14.63 -4.68 18.41
CA LEU A 448 13.60 -3.64 18.32
C LEU A 448 14.21 -2.24 18.44
N LEU A 449 15.12 -2.03 19.40
CA LEU A 449 15.79 -0.75 19.60
C LEU A 449 16.69 -0.38 18.43
N ALA A 450 17.39 -1.34 17.81
CA ALA A 450 18.23 -1.10 16.63
C ALA A 450 17.38 -0.61 15.44
N LEU A 451 16.20 -1.21 15.23
CA LEU A 451 15.25 -0.81 14.20
C LEU A 451 14.64 0.58 14.47
N LEU A 452 14.26 0.87 15.72
CA LEU A 452 13.71 2.17 16.11
C LEU A 452 14.74 3.31 16.04
N SER A 453 16.01 3.02 16.33
CA SER A 453 17.10 4.00 16.30
C SER A 453 17.72 4.20 14.91
N ALA A 454 17.54 3.27 13.97
CA ALA A 454 18.12 3.36 12.62
C ALA A 454 17.82 4.67 11.87
N PRO A 455 16.59 5.25 11.89
CA PRO A 455 16.31 6.51 11.21
C PRO A 455 17.00 7.71 11.85
N ALA A 456 17.32 7.63 13.14
CA ALA A 456 17.96 8.69 13.91
C ALA A 456 19.49 8.62 13.86
N ALA A 457 20.06 7.45 13.54
CA ALA A 457 21.50 7.23 13.49
C ALA A 457 22.26 8.18 12.56
N PRO A 458 21.79 8.51 11.32
CA PRO A 458 22.48 9.47 10.45
C PRO A 458 22.53 10.90 11.01
N LEU A 459 21.68 11.23 11.98
CA LEU A 459 21.66 12.53 12.67
C LEU A 459 22.62 12.55 13.89
N GLY A 460 23.37 11.47 14.13
CA GLY A 460 24.27 11.35 15.28
C GLY A 460 23.55 11.07 16.61
N ILE A 461 22.26 10.71 16.58
CA ILE A 461 21.48 10.42 17.79
C ILE A 461 21.84 9.01 18.28
N THR A 462 22.30 8.91 19.53
CA THR A 462 22.70 7.63 20.14
C THR A 462 21.48 6.75 20.46
N PRO A 463 21.63 5.41 20.49
CA PRO A 463 20.55 4.53 20.93
C PRO A 463 20.03 4.85 22.34
N GLY A 464 20.92 5.24 23.26
CA GLY A 464 20.56 5.70 24.60
C GLY A 464 19.67 6.94 24.58
N ALA A 465 19.90 7.89 23.66
CA ALA A 465 19.05 9.06 23.49
C ALA A 465 17.65 8.69 22.97
N VAL A 466 17.54 7.76 22.02
CA VAL A 466 16.25 7.25 21.53
C VAL A 466 15.48 6.56 22.64
N ALA A 467 16.16 5.73 23.43
CA ALA A 467 15.55 5.00 24.52
C ALA A 467 15.13 5.92 25.69
N THR A 468 15.94 6.93 26.01
CA THR A 468 15.58 8.04 26.91
C THR A 468 14.34 8.77 26.41
N PHE A 469 14.29 9.10 25.12
CA PHE A 469 13.11 9.73 24.52
C PHE A 469 11.86 8.87 24.68
N LEU A 470 11.95 7.54 24.46
CA LEU A 470 10.82 6.62 24.66
C LEU A 470 10.35 6.57 26.12
N LEU A 471 11.26 6.65 27.09
CA LEU A 471 10.93 6.73 28.52
C LEU A 471 10.26 8.05 28.88
N VAL A 472 10.82 9.18 28.44
CA VAL A 472 10.27 10.52 28.70
C VAL A 472 8.91 10.67 28.03
N ALA A 473 8.77 10.18 26.80
CA ALA A 473 7.52 10.20 26.04
C ALA A 473 6.56 9.05 26.38
N SER A 474 6.82 8.26 27.43
CA SER A 474 6.04 7.06 27.77
C SER A 474 4.54 7.35 27.99
N SER A 475 4.21 8.36 28.80
CA SER A 475 2.81 8.79 29.03
C SER A 475 2.10 9.27 27.75
N PRO A 476 2.64 10.22 26.96
CA PRO A 476 1.97 10.63 25.73
C PRO A 476 1.87 9.51 24.67
N LEU A 477 2.88 8.64 24.57
CA LEU A 477 2.81 7.46 23.69
C LEU A 477 1.71 6.49 24.13
N ALA A 478 1.63 6.17 25.43
CA ALA A 478 0.60 5.30 25.97
C ALA A 478 -0.80 5.87 25.74
N ALA A 479 -0.97 7.18 25.91
CA ALA A 479 -2.23 7.87 25.66
C ALA A 479 -2.67 7.76 24.18
N MET A 480 -1.74 7.99 23.25
CA MET A 480 -2.03 7.97 21.81
C MET A 480 -2.26 6.57 21.26
N VAL A 481 -1.48 5.60 21.71
CA VAL A 481 -1.68 4.21 21.30
C VAL A 481 -2.96 3.65 21.90
N ALA A 482 -3.33 3.99 23.13
CA ALA A 482 -4.61 3.59 23.73
C ALA A 482 -5.83 4.31 23.13
N TRP A 483 -5.68 5.51 22.57
CA TRP A 483 -6.79 6.28 21.98
C TRP A 483 -7.50 5.58 20.82
N VAL A 484 -6.78 4.75 20.06
CA VAL A 484 -7.34 3.99 18.93
C VAL A 484 -8.19 2.81 19.43
N PRO A 485 -7.67 1.89 20.27
CA PRO A 485 -8.43 0.84 20.96
C PRO A 485 -9.69 1.31 21.67
N THR A 486 -9.72 2.48 22.32
CA THR A 486 -10.93 2.94 23.03
C THR A 486 -12.13 3.13 22.11
N ARG A 487 -11.93 3.21 20.79
CA ARG A 487 -13.02 3.23 19.80
C ARG A 487 -13.84 1.96 19.84
N SER A 488 -13.26 0.80 20.14
CA SER A 488 -14.01 -0.45 20.22
C SER A 488 -14.88 -0.51 21.48
N LEU A 489 -14.49 0.19 22.55
CA LEU A 489 -15.16 0.16 23.85
C LEU A 489 -16.34 1.13 23.95
N THR A 490 -16.21 2.37 23.44
CA THR A 490 -17.24 3.40 23.63
C THR A 490 -17.26 4.46 22.52
N SER A 491 -18.44 4.99 22.21
CA SER A 491 -18.64 6.09 21.24
C SER A 491 -18.43 7.47 21.86
N SER A 492 -18.51 7.60 23.18
CA SER A 492 -18.39 8.89 23.86
C SER A 492 -16.93 9.37 23.87
N LEU A 493 -16.65 10.48 23.19
CA LEU A 493 -15.31 11.09 23.15
C LEU A 493 -14.77 11.43 24.54
N ARG A 494 -15.63 11.84 25.47
CA ARG A 494 -15.25 12.14 26.86
C ARG A 494 -14.76 10.89 27.60
N VAL A 495 -15.49 9.79 27.46
CA VAL A 495 -15.09 8.51 28.08
C VAL A 495 -13.81 7.98 27.46
N ARG A 496 -13.66 8.08 26.12
CA ARG A 496 -12.40 7.71 25.45
C ARG A 496 -11.22 8.52 25.97
N PHE A 497 -11.41 9.82 26.18
CA PHE A 497 -10.37 10.72 26.69
C PHE A 497 -9.94 10.31 28.09
N LEU A 498 -10.90 10.09 28.98
CA LEU A 498 -10.63 9.67 30.36
C LEU A 498 -9.99 8.28 30.42
N LEU A 499 -10.43 7.32 29.60
CA LEU A 499 -9.82 5.99 29.56
C LEU A 499 -8.37 6.03 29.07
N SER A 500 -8.09 6.79 28.01
CA SER A 500 -6.73 6.93 27.50
C SER A 500 -5.83 7.72 28.45
N LEU A 501 -6.37 8.74 29.15
CA LEU A 501 -5.66 9.47 30.19
C LEU A 501 -5.34 8.56 31.40
N ALA A 502 -6.31 7.77 31.87
CA ALA A 502 -6.11 6.82 32.95
C ALA A 502 -5.05 5.77 32.58
N TRP A 503 -5.05 5.28 31.33
CA TRP A 503 -4.03 4.36 30.83
C TRP A 503 -2.62 4.99 30.81
N ALA A 504 -2.53 6.26 30.44
CA ALA A 504 -1.28 7.03 30.37
C ALA A 504 -0.70 7.42 31.74
N LEU A 505 -1.52 7.38 32.79
CA LEU A 505 -1.16 7.67 34.18
C LEU A 505 -1.23 6.41 35.07
N ALA A 506 -1.32 5.23 34.45
CA ALA A 506 -1.40 3.98 35.19
C ALA A 506 -0.10 3.76 36.00
N PRO A 507 -0.19 3.32 37.28
CA PRO A 507 0.99 3.13 38.13
C PRO A 507 2.07 2.25 37.50
N ALA A 508 1.68 1.20 36.77
CA ALA A 508 2.61 0.28 36.10
C ALA A 508 3.54 0.99 35.10
N LEU A 509 2.99 1.95 34.34
CA LEU A 509 3.75 2.75 33.37
C LEU A 509 4.68 3.72 34.08
N LEU A 510 4.15 4.47 35.05
CA LEU A 510 4.92 5.49 35.78
C LEU A 510 6.08 4.85 36.54
N VAL A 511 5.84 3.73 37.22
CA VAL A 511 6.88 2.97 37.92
C VAL A 511 7.92 2.43 36.94
N SER A 512 7.50 1.85 35.82
CA SER A 512 8.45 1.34 34.81
C SER A 512 9.31 2.46 34.23
N ALA A 513 8.72 3.63 33.97
CA ALA A 513 9.43 4.80 33.46
C ALA A 513 10.43 5.36 34.50
N MET A 514 10.02 5.49 35.77
CA MET A 514 10.89 5.95 36.87
C MET A 514 12.05 5.00 37.18
N HIS A 515 11.86 3.70 36.99
CA HIS A 515 12.93 2.70 37.14
C HIS A 515 13.76 2.51 35.86
N GLY A 516 13.41 3.19 34.76
CA GLY A 516 14.10 3.08 33.48
C GLY A 516 13.92 1.73 32.78
N VAL A 517 12.85 0.98 33.10
CA VAL A 517 12.56 -0.33 32.52
C VAL A 517 11.83 -0.15 31.18
N LEU A 518 12.62 -0.06 30.10
CA LEU A 518 12.10 0.19 28.74
C LEU A 518 11.12 -0.91 28.28
N ALA A 519 11.40 -2.18 28.57
CA ALA A 519 10.51 -3.29 28.23
C ALA A 519 9.12 -3.14 28.85
N GLY A 520 9.03 -2.70 30.11
CA GLY A 520 7.76 -2.46 30.80
C GLY A 520 6.96 -1.32 30.17
N VAL A 521 7.64 -0.23 29.80
CA VAL A 521 7.03 0.90 29.10
C VAL A 521 6.47 0.48 27.73
N LEU A 522 7.28 -0.19 26.91
CA LEU A 522 6.87 -0.61 25.57
C LEU A 522 5.74 -1.64 25.60
N ALA A 523 5.78 -2.60 26.55
CA ALA A 523 4.70 -3.56 26.74
C ALA A 523 3.38 -2.86 27.12
N HIS A 524 3.43 -1.89 28.04
CA HIS A 524 2.26 -1.12 28.46
C HIS A 524 1.67 -0.28 27.30
N VAL A 525 2.52 0.25 26.43
CA VAL A 525 2.07 0.98 25.22
C VAL A 525 1.41 0.03 24.21
N ALA A 526 1.96 -1.17 24.00
CA ALA A 526 1.46 -2.11 22.98
C ALA A 526 0.18 -2.88 23.39
N LEU A 527 0.01 -3.15 24.69
CA LEU A 527 -1.05 -4.03 25.21
C LEU A 527 -2.48 -3.64 24.80
N PRO A 528 -2.90 -2.36 24.81
CA PRO A 528 -4.26 -1.97 24.41
C PRO A 528 -4.62 -2.36 22.98
N VAL A 529 -3.65 -2.36 22.07
CA VAL A 529 -3.85 -2.69 20.65
C VAL A 529 -4.17 -4.17 20.48
N LEU A 530 -3.40 -5.05 21.13
CA LEU A 530 -3.67 -6.48 21.14
C LEU A 530 -5.01 -6.79 21.81
N ALA A 531 -5.28 -6.17 22.97
CA ALA A 531 -6.53 -6.36 23.69
C ALA A 531 -7.75 -5.99 22.85
N ALA A 532 -7.73 -4.85 22.16
CA ALA A 532 -8.82 -4.45 21.27
C ALA A 532 -8.95 -5.31 20.01
N TYR A 533 -7.86 -5.90 19.52
CA TYR A 533 -7.92 -6.87 18.43
C TYR A 533 -8.56 -8.20 18.86
N CYS A 534 -8.32 -8.64 20.09
CA CYS A 534 -8.93 -9.85 20.65
C CYS A 534 -10.38 -9.64 21.12
N ALA A 535 -10.79 -8.39 21.38
CA ALA A 535 -12.13 -8.05 21.82
C ALA A 535 -13.21 -8.42 20.78
N PRO A 536 -14.48 -8.59 21.20
CA PRO A 536 -15.62 -8.68 20.30
C PRO A 536 -15.71 -7.48 19.36
N GLU A 537 -16.42 -7.64 18.24
CA GLU A 537 -16.57 -6.56 17.27
C GLU A 537 -17.20 -5.32 17.91
N ALA A 538 -16.60 -4.17 17.59
CA ALA A 538 -17.03 -2.89 18.09
C ALA A 538 -18.44 -2.59 17.58
N ARG A 539 -19.31 -2.05 18.43
CA ARG A 539 -20.60 -1.53 17.97
C ARG A 539 -20.38 -0.47 16.88
N PRO A 540 -21.16 -0.48 15.79
CA PRO A 540 -21.00 0.47 14.70
C PRO A 540 -21.08 1.91 15.22
N LEU A 541 -20.39 2.83 14.54
CA LEU A 541 -20.51 4.25 14.86
C LEU A 541 -21.86 4.72 14.34
N LEU A 542 -22.73 5.21 15.21
CA LEU A 542 -23.97 5.85 14.78
C LEU A 542 -23.68 7.28 14.31
N VAL A 543 -24.17 7.62 13.13
CA VAL A 543 -23.95 8.88 12.44
C VAL A 543 -25.24 9.40 11.84
N ASP A 544 -25.35 10.72 11.71
CA ASP A 544 -26.51 11.34 11.06
C ASP A 544 -26.41 11.13 9.54
N GLY A 545 -27.50 10.66 8.95
CA GLY A 545 -27.73 10.45 7.52
C GLY A 545 -29.15 10.88 7.11
N ALA A 546 -29.46 10.79 5.82
CA ALA A 546 -30.74 11.29 5.29
C ALA A 546 -31.97 10.58 5.88
N SER A 547 -31.84 9.32 6.28
CA SER A 547 -32.88 8.53 6.96
C SER A 547 -32.88 8.66 8.49
N GLY A 548 -32.12 9.61 9.04
CA GLY A 548 -31.96 9.81 10.49
C GLY A 548 -30.63 9.29 11.00
N VAL A 549 -30.62 8.61 12.15
CA VAL A 549 -29.38 8.08 12.74
C VAL A 549 -29.12 6.67 12.20
N THR A 550 -28.08 6.49 11.40
CA THR A 550 -27.70 5.21 10.79
C THR A 550 -26.33 4.73 11.26
N SER A 551 -26.06 3.43 11.09
CA SER A 551 -24.74 2.87 11.33
C SER A 551 -23.78 3.30 10.23
N ALA A 552 -22.58 3.74 10.61
CA ALA A 552 -21.53 4.05 9.66
C ALA A 552 -21.20 2.79 8.83
N PRO A 553 -21.18 2.91 7.50
CA PRO A 553 -21.06 1.77 6.57
C PRO A 553 -19.69 1.09 6.58
N VAL A 554 -18.66 1.81 7.04
CA VAL A 554 -17.32 1.25 7.27
C VAL A 554 -17.21 0.84 8.74
N CYS A 555 -16.32 -0.11 9.06
CA CYS A 555 -15.96 -0.48 10.44
C CYS A 555 -14.74 0.31 10.98
N PRO A 556 -14.75 1.66 11.19
CA PRO A 556 -13.58 2.46 11.52
C PRO A 556 -13.09 2.30 12.97
N ARG A 557 -13.67 1.35 13.72
CA ARG A 557 -13.54 1.22 15.16
C ARG A 557 -12.74 -0.01 15.59
N GLY A 558 -12.45 -0.93 14.68
CA GLY A 558 -11.59 -2.08 14.93
C GLY A 558 -10.10 -1.73 14.84
N VAL A 559 -9.28 -2.54 15.51
CA VAL A 559 -7.84 -2.59 15.28
C VAL A 559 -7.61 -3.55 14.10
N ASN A 560 -6.80 -3.16 13.12
CA ASN A 560 -6.46 -4.06 12.02
C ASN A 560 -5.36 -5.06 12.43
N ALA A 561 -5.29 -6.19 11.71
CA ALA A 561 -4.32 -7.25 11.95
C ALA A 561 -2.86 -6.77 11.90
N GLY A 562 -2.56 -5.76 11.08
CA GLY A 562 -1.21 -5.18 10.97
C GLY A 562 -0.76 -4.45 12.25
N CYS A 563 -1.63 -3.62 12.82
CA CYS A 563 -1.36 -2.97 14.11
C CYS A 563 -1.24 -4.00 15.24
N ALA A 564 -2.10 -5.01 15.25
CA ALA A 564 -2.01 -6.11 16.21
C ALA A 564 -0.69 -6.89 16.06
N ALA A 565 -0.22 -7.14 14.84
CA ALA A 565 1.04 -7.85 14.60
C ALA A 565 2.25 -7.08 15.13
N LEU A 566 2.27 -5.76 14.93
CA LEU A 566 3.29 -4.89 15.52
C LEU A 566 3.21 -4.87 17.05
N ALA A 567 2.01 -4.87 17.63
CA ALA A 567 1.84 -4.94 19.08
C ALA A 567 2.37 -6.26 19.66
N VAL A 568 2.06 -7.41 19.03
CA VAL A 568 2.58 -8.72 19.44
C VAL A 568 4.10 -8.79 19.28
N LEU A 569 4.65 -8.19 18.21
CA LEU A 569 6.11 -8.08 18.03
C LEU A 569 6.75 -7.30 19.17
N VAL A 570 6.22 -6.12 19.51
CA VAL A 570 6.74 -5.32 20.63
C VAL A 570 6.64 -6.09 21.94
N LEU A 571 5.49 -6.72 22.22
CA LEU A 571 5.29 -7.53 23.43
C LEU A 571 6.27 -8.69 23.51
N GLY A 572 6.47 -9.43 22.41
CA GLY A 572 7.44 -10.52 22.32
C GLY A 572 8.88 -10.05 22.53
N CYS A 573 9.21 -8.85 22.02
CA CYS A 573 10.52 -8.25 22.25
C CYS A 573 10.72 -7.81 23.71
N CYS A 574 9.64 -7.50 24.45
CA CYS A 574 9.69 -7.12 25.87
C CYS A 574 9.73 -8.32 26.82
N ALA A 575 9.12 -9.44 26.43
CA ALA A 575 9.13 -10.68 27.17
C ALA A 575 8.87 -11.86 26.20
N PRO A 576 9.79 -12.83 26.05
CA PRO A 576 9.63 -13.93 25.09
C PRO A 576 8.36 -14.77 25.33
N ILE A 577 7.92 -14.93 26.59
CA ILE A 577 6.66 -15.61 26.92
C ILE A 577 5.41 -14.88 26.39
N ALA A 578 5.49 -13.58 26.13
CA ALA A 578 4.35 -12.79 25.67
C ALA A 578 3.90 -13.19 24.25
N VAL A 579 4.77 -13.77 23.42
CA VAL A 579 4.38 -14.31 22.11
C VAL A 579 3.45 -15.51 22.28
N ALA A 580 3.78 -16.44 23.19
CA ALA A 580 2.93 -17.60 23.49
C ALA A 580 1.60 -17.17 24.11
N ALA A 581 1.62 -16.25 25.07
CA ALA A 581 0.40 -15.71 25.66
C ALA A 581 -0.49 -14.99 24.62
N SER A 582 0.11 -14.21 23.74
CA SER A 582 -0.60 -13.54 22.63
C SER A 582 -1.18 -14.55 21.65
N LEU A 583 -0.43 -15.58 21.29
CA LEU A 583 -0.88 -16.65 20.40
C LEU A 583 -2.11 -17.36 20.99
N ILE A 584 -2.07 -17.74 22.27
CA ILE A 584 -3.21 -18.37 22.95
C ILE A 584 -4.44 -17.45 22.91
N ALA A 585 -4.29 -16.17 23.23
CA ALA A 585 -5.39 -15.20 23.17
C ALA A 585 -5.97 -15.05 21.75
N LEU A 586 -5.11 -15.04 20.72
CA LEU A 586 -5.52 -14.95 19.33
C LEU A 586 -6.23 -16.22 18.84
N VAL A 587 -5.69 -17.41 19.17
CA VAL A 587 -6.26 -18.71 18.80
C VAL A 587 -7.63 -18.91 19.45
N TRP A 588 -7.79 -18.52 20.72
CA TRP A 588 -9.08 -18.56 21.40
C TRP A 588 -10.14 -17.78 20.61
N ARG A 589 -9.77 -16.62 20.04
CA ARG A 589 -10.72 -15.83 19.25
C ARG A 589 -10.97 -16.40 17.85
N SER A 590 -9.93 -16.82 17.14
CA SER A 590 -9.99 -17.48 15.83
C SER A 590 -8.62 -17.99 15.41
N ARG A 591 -8.54 -19.23 14.92
CA ARG A 591 -7.29 -19.82 14.40
C ARG A 591 -6.65 -18.98 13.28
N ARG A 592 -7.45 -18.32 12.44
CA ARG A 592 -6.92 -17.45 11.37
C ARG A 592 -6.15 -16.24 11.91
N ARG A 593 -6.52 -15.75 13.10
CA ARG A 593 -5.84 -14.62 13.76
C ARG A 593 -4.46 -14.99 14.30
N ALA A 594 -4.11 -16.28 14.39
CA ALA A 594 -2.78 -16.73 14.82
C ALA A 594 -1.65 -16.21 13.92
N LEU A 595 -1.92 -15.97 12.63
CA LEU A 595 -0.95 -15.43 11.67
C LEU A 595 -0.38 -14.06 12.09
N VAL A 596 -1.11 -13.32 12.94
CA VAL A 596 -0.67 -12.03 13.50
C VAL A 596 0.57 -12.18 14.38
N ALA A 597 0.76 -13.34 15.03
CA ALA A 597 1.93 -13.59 15.89
C ALA A 597 3.18 -14.02 15.10
N LEU A 598 3.06 -14.33 13.81
CA LEU A 598 4.17 -14.85 12.99
C LEU A 598 5.39 -13.91 12.96
N PRO A 599 5.25 -12.58 12.76
CA PRO A 599 6.41 -11.68 12.76
C PRO A 599 7.15 -11.67 14.11
N ALA A 600 6.40 -11.72 15.21
CA ALA A 600 6.97 -11.78 16.56
C ALA A 600 7.73 -13.08 16.79
N ALA A 601 7.14 -14.21 16.40
CA ALA A 601 7.77 -15.52 16.51
C ALA A 601 9.08 -15.61 15.71
N LEU A 602 9.12 -15.00 14.50
CA LEU A 602 10.32 -14.94 13.67
C LEU A 602 11.44 -14.09 14.30
N VAL A 603 11.10 -12.91 14.84
CA VAL A 603 12.10 -12.04 15.49
C VAL A 603 12.64 -12.64 16.78
N CYS A 604 11.79 -13.30 17.58
CA CYS A 604 12.19 -13.96 18.81
C CYS A 604 12.79 -15.37 18.59
N ALA A 605 12.82 -15.87 17.35
CA ALA A 605 13.30 -17.21 17.03
C ALA A 605 14.72 -17.51 17.53
N PRO A 606 15.73 -16.62 17.39
CA PRO A 606 17.08 -16.88 17.91
C PRO A 606 17.09 -17.12 19.43
N THR A 607 16.28 -16.35 20.17
CA THR A 607 16.13 -16.51 21.62
C THR A 607 15.50 -17.86 21.96
N TYR A 608 14.43 -18.25 21.28
CA TYR A 608 13.81 -19.57 21.49
C TYR A 608 14.74 -20.72 21.15
N VAL A 609 15.47 -20.64 20.04
CA VAL A 609 16.47 -21.65 19.65
C VAL A 609 17.56 -21.76 20.72
N SER A 610 18.02 -20.63 21.29
CA SER A 610 19.03 -20.64 22.34
C SER A 610 18.55 -21.32 23.64
N ILE A 611 17.27 -21.16 23.98
CA ILE A 611 16.62 -21.76 25.15
C ILE A 611 16.40 -23.26 24.92
N LEU A 612 16.00 -23.66 23.70
CA LEU A 612 15.86 -25.06 23.33
C LEU A 612 17.22 -25.79 23.33
N ALA A 613 18.27 -25.13 22.86
CA ALA A 613 19.63 -25.68 22.88
C ALA A 613 20.19 -25.81 24.31
N ARG A 614 19.70 -25.00 25.26
CA ARG A 614 20.13 -24.99 26.66
C ARG A 614 18.91 -24.92 27.59
N PRO A 615 18.30 -26.06 27.95
CA PRO A 615 17.09 -26.10 28.76
C PRO A 615 17.21 -25.43 30.13
N SER A 616 18.43 -25.33 30.69
CA SER A 616 18.70 -24.56 31.92
C SER A 616 18.42 -23.05 31.77
N ALA A 617 18.35 -22.52 30.54
CA ALA A 617 18.01 -21.14 30.24
C ALA A 617 16.50 -20.87 30.17
N TRP A 618 15.63 -21.84 30.54
CA TRP A 618 14.18 -21.64 30.58
C TRP A 618 13.69 -20.40 31.36
N PRO A 619 14.36 -19.93 32.44
CA PRO A 619 13.94 -18.70 33.12
C PRO A 619 13.98 -17.46 32.20
N ALA A 620 14.79 -17.49 31.14
CA ALA A 620 14.86 -16.43 30.14
C ALA A 620 13.53 -16.24 29.37
N LEU A 621 12.65 -17.26 29.34
CA LEU A 621 11.30 -17.11 28.78
C LEU A 621 10.45 -16.15 29.63
N ALA A 622 10.58 -16.24 30.95
CA ALA A 622 9.79 -15.50 31.92
C ALA A 622 10.46 -14.18 32.35
N SER A 623 11.73 -13.98 32.02
CA SER A 623 12.43 -12.72 32.29
C SER A 623 11.97 -11.61 31.34
N THR A 624 11.87 -10.39 31.88
CA THR A 624 11.81 -9.18 31.07
C THR A 624 13.13 -8.97 30.35
N THR A 625 13.07 -8.61 29.07
CA THR A 625 14.25 -8.29 28.27
C THR A 625 14.86 -6.94 28.66
N GLY A 626 16.11 -6.70 28.26
CA GLY A 626 16.90 -5.55 28.67
C GLY A 626 17.81 -5.81 29.89
N GLY A 627 18.57 -4.78 30.29
CA GLY A 627 19.53 -4.87 31.38
C GLY A 627 18.91 -5.22 32.73
N VAL A 628 19.61 -6.04 33.52
CA VAL A 628 19.17 -6.47 34.85
C VAL A 628 19.01 -5.26 35.76
N HIS A 629 17.82 -5.11 36.35
CA HIS A 629 17.52 -4.05 37.32
C HIS A 629 17.08 -4.66 38.66
N ALA A 630 17.80 -4.33 39.73
CA ALA A 630 17.38 -4.67 41.08
C ALA A 630 16.24 -3.75 41.52
N TYR A 631 15.11 -4.32 41.91
CA TYR A 631 13.98 -3.59 42.48
C TYR A 631 13.43 -4.34 43.69
N THR A 632 12.81 -3.59 44.61
CA THR A 632 12.10 -4.15 45.74
C THR A 632 10.68 -4.52 45.30
N ARG A 633 10.30 -5.78 45.47
CA ARG A 633 8.97 -6.26 45.10
C ARG A 633 7.91 -5.59 45.98
N ALA A 634 6.84 -5.08 45.35
CA ALA A 634 5.69 -4.56 46.08
C ALA A 634 4.90 -5.67 46.80
N SER A 635 4.13 -5.32 47.83
CA SER A 635 3.17 -6.23 48.44
C SER A 635 2.05 -6.61 47.46
N SER A 636 1.40 -7.75 47.66
CA SER A 636 0.39 -8.27 46.72
C SER A 636 -0.79 -7.31 46.48
N TRP A 637 -1.19 -6.53 47.48
CA TRP A 637 -2.26 -5.54 47.32
C TRP A 637 -1.83 -4.31 46.51
N MET A 638 -0.56 -3.89 46.60
CA MET A 638 0.01 -2.84 45.75
C MET A 638 0.14 -3.32 44.31
N ALA A 639 0.48 -4.60 44.10
CA ALA A 639 0.47 -5.22 42.78
C ALA A 639 -0.92 -5.23 42.13
N LEU A 640 -1.99 -5.44 42.91
CA LEU A 640 -3.38 -5.31 42.43
C LEU A 640 -3.70 -3.89 41.94
N LEU A 641 -3.11 -2.87 42.57
CA LEU A 641 -3.21 -1.47 42.14
C LEU A 641 -2.29 -1.13 40.95
N GLY A 642 -1.58 -2.12 40.41
CA GLY A 642 -0.69 -1.96 39.26
C GLY A 642 0.72 -1.49 39.63
N MET A 643 1.17 -1.63 40.88
CA MET A 643 2.54 -1.31 41.27
C MET A 643 3.41 -2.57 41.30
N PRO A 644 4.30 -2.79 40.30
CA PRO A 644 5.18 -3.95 40.28
C PRO A 644 6.35 -3.85 41.29
N ALA A 645 6.74 -2.63 41.68
CA ALA A 645 7.82 -2.34 42.61
C ALA A 645 7.32 -1.49 43.79
N ALA A 646 7.96 -1.63 44.95
CA ALA A 646 7.62 -0.85 46.14
C ALA A 646 7.98 0.64 45.91
N PRO A 647 7.11 1.57 46.35
CA PRO A 647 7.38 3.01 46.21
C PRO A 647 8.59 3.42 47.05
N ARG A 648 9.37 4.41 46.57
CA ARG A 648 10.56 4.90 47.27
C ARG A 648 10.22 5.81 48.45
N SER A 649 9.03 6.41 48.44
CA SER A 649 8.52 7.28 49.49
C SER A 649 7.04 7.03 49.78
N VAL A 650 6.59 7.43 50.97
CA VAL A 650 5.16 7.38 51.34
C VAL A 650 4.33 8.23 50.37
N LEU A 651 4.81 9.41 50.01
CA LEU A 651 4.11 10.31 49.08
C LEU A 651 3.93 9.65 47.70
N GLU A 652 4.98 9.06 47.14
CA GLU A 652 4.91 8.30 45.89
C GLU A 652 3.89 7.15 45.99
N GLY A 653 3.92 6.38 47.08
CA GLY A 653 2.97 5.30 47.34
C GLY A 653 1.53 5.78 47.42
N THR A 654 1.26 6.92 48.08
CA THR A 654 -0.09 7.49 48.18
C THR A 654 -0.62 7.98 46.83
N VAL A 655 0.22 8.66 46.03
CA VAL A 655 -0.17 9.19 44.71
C VAL A 655 -0.43 8.04 43.74
N LEU A 656 0.50 7.10 43.60
CA LEU A 656 0.31 5.93 42.75
C LEU A 656 -0.86 5.08 43.23
N GLY A 657 -1.06 4.99 44.56
CA GLY A 657 -2.14 4.22 45.16
C GLY A 657 -3.51 4.79 44.82
N ALA A 658 -3.65 6.12 44.90
CA ALA A 658 -4.86 6.82 44.51
C ALA A 658 -5.15 6.66 43.00
N LEU A 659 -4.14 6.76 42.14
CA LEU A 659 -4.27 6.55 40.69
C LEU A 659 -4.67 5.12 40.34
N GLY A 660 -4.03 4.13 40.99
CA GLY A 660 -4.34 2.71 40.82
C GLY A 660 -5.76 2.38 41.29
N ALA A 661 -6.14 2.84 42.49
CA ALA A 661 -7.47 2.63 43.06
C ALA A 661 -8.56 3.27 42.19
N GLY A 662 -8.33 4.49 41.71
CA GLY A 662 -9.24 5.17 40.78
C GLY A 662 -9.43 4.40 39.47
N SER A 663 -8.34 3.86 38.91
CA SER A 663 -8.38 3.05 37.68
C SER A 663 -9.17 1.75 37.87
N VAL A 664 -8.94 1.04 38.99
CA VAL A 664 -9.68 -0.18 39.35
C VAL A 664 -11.16 0.13 39.58
N LEU A 665 -11.48 1.21 40.29
CA LEU A 665 -12.86 1.64 40.52
C LEU A 665 -13.59 1.91 39.20
N LEU A 666 -12.95 2.63 38.27
CA LEU A 666 -13.51 2.89 36.94
C LEU A 666 -13.75 1.60 36.15
N ALA A 667 -12.82 0.65 36.22
CA ALA A 667 -12.97 -0.65 35.57
C ALA A 667 -14.13 -1.47 36.16
N VAL A 668 -14.27 -1.50 37.50
CA VAL A 668 -15.37 -2.18 38.19
C VAL A 668 -16.72 -1.55 37.85
N LEU A 669 -16.81 -0.21 37.87
CA LEU A 669 -18.02 0.52 37.49
C LEU A 669 -18.41 0.26 36.03
N ALA A 670 -17.42 0.18 35.12
CA ALA A 670 -17.66 -0.17 33.73
C ALA A 670 -18.20 -1.61 33.58
N LEU A 671 -17.62 -2.57 34.29
CA LEU A 671 -18.06 -3.97 34.29
C LEU A 671 -19.47 -4.13 34.86
N ALA A 672 -19.79 -3.43 35.95
CA ALA A 672 -21.11 -3.43 36.57
C ALA A 672 -22.19 -2.82 35.66
N ARG A 673 -21.87 -1.72 34.96
CA ARG A 673 -22.76 -1.12 33.94
C ARG A 673 -22.96 -2.02 32.72
N HIS A 674 -21.95 -2.80 32.35
CA HIS A 674 -22.08 -3.76 31.26
C HIS A 674 -23.01 -4.92 31.65
N ARG A 675 -22.82 -5.50 32.86
CA ARG A 675 -23.66 -6.61 33.36
C ARG A 675 -25.12 -6.23 33.57
N SER A 676 -25.39 -5.04 34.10
CA SER A 676 -26.77 -4.54 34.29
C SER A 676 -27.52 -4.35 32.97
N ARG A 677 -26.83 -3.89 31.91
CA ARG A 677 -27.42 -3.78 30.57
C ARG A 677 -27.65 -5.13 29.90
N SER A 678 -26.75 -6.11 30.08
CA SER A 678 -26.97 -7.47 29.56
C SER A 678 -28.10 -8.20 30.28
N LEU A 679 -28.26 -7.99 31.59
CA LEU A 679 -29.37 -8.55 32.36
C LEU A 679 -30.71 -7.89 31.99
N GLY A 680 -30.74 -6.57 31.79
CA GLY A 680 -31.94 -5.88 31.30
C GLY A 680 -32.36 -6.29 29.89
N ALA A 681 -31.41 -6.63 29.01
CA ALA A 681 -31.71 -7.16 27.68
C ALA A 681 -32.25 -8.60 27.69
N LEU A 682 -31.86 -9.41 28.70
CA LEU A 682 -32.40 -10.76 28.91
C LEU A 682 -33.77 -10.76 29.61
N ALA A 683 -34.12 -9.70 30.35
CA ALA A 683 -35.41 -9.56 31.04
C ALA A 683 -36.52 -8.93 30.18
N CYS A 684 -36.19 -8.44 28.98
CA CYS A 684 -37.13 -7.86 28.01
C CYS A 684 -37.21 -8.67 26.70
N GLY A 685 -36.67 -9.90 26.69
CA GLY A 685 -36.74 -10.85 25.59
C GLY A 685 -37.82 -11.90 25.81
#